data_AF-J3IH78-F1
#
_entry.id   AF-J3IH78-F1
#
_cell.length_a   1.000
_cell.length_b   1.000
_cell.length_c   1.000
_cell.angle_alpha   90.00
_cell.angle_beta   90.00
_cell.angle_gamma   90.00
#
_symmetry.space_group_name_H-M   'P 1'
#
loop_
_entity.id
_entity.type
_entity.pdbx_description
1 polymer ?
#
loop_
_entity_poly.entity_id
_entity_poly.type
_entity_poly.pdbx_seq_one_letter_code
_entity_poly.pdbx_strand_id
1 'polypeptide(L)'
;MTQRVIDTNLQRARLISQAITRQQSLPAWLGMAPVEEQQLHIELLEQYHNSVTDDKDYLHGVQPLKSYVHDRLVSLLGSRFTGTRLDPDHIKITPNLALAGPARSLTEFALNPANAAQGIGFKTASTTSTALPDRLDQNAVRQLVQSLNIHSDYATRVTDALTKAGTDADKRKQRFIQQLPWQLLQHAHALKLQQHLSASAFDLIWQVLDMPDAIARAAVTGAHAIVRPLELIKTAGAAAVKTLGLYLIGPGAGHQGPQILYAPYHTGSVFTEFENQASVISAINAPGALQNLIIRRLPEGEQTLFGNLLKSTVGQQSEITLASTPINGNLLAQLFSDNVGLLSKMLGSQSEITGQADWETAKNLFSAGIRLISGLLPGKLAYGQLLWQSYKDFKNSAEALQDHHWKQALQAFIAGTAQMVTLGKLSLEASAPPAQATSTAPVAKPVAALQWSKVKPTALMRTVLQPFEASDVALKDLKKSSTNGTYVDSTSNRTYAPVEGKVYPVVKTGPVWRMIRDRQQGPALLAASGQQLVIDPDIHTVHYGKALSKMHNQYVVDRTARDILNIEARGMEAIRTKHPEKARMIVQAMDLARYYAFNSLHNLAQLRHLNPGTRLDTFLKAFFDADHLDASLLDKIKKVIVPICTALVDPNEDLMKTERFVVGSNKYETNSTIAFVVPDDAQKRVYFTEMFFDPQLDWYKSCLTEPFDVDDHARAATLIHEFSHIFSNTVDIATLEARRPFTDLIATVISFGTQTKQTQQDFQREALSLETPREELFARWNETLQSWISLDSIEGLEHVGKDILKTTSCKTMDEARNAFLNPRKVDLRADIILRNADSIAHLICEMGRQLDPVPAPPTA
;
A
#
# COMPACT_ATOMS: atom_id res chain seq x y z
N MET A 1 38.76 -1.04 -22.38
CA MET A 1 37.37 -0.48 -22.30
C MET A 1 36.36 -1.20 -23.20
N THR A 2 36.76 -1.98 -24.22
CA THR A 2 35.86 -2.63 -25.20
C THR A 2 35.12 -3.87 -24.70
N GLN A 3 35.71 -4.67 -23.81
CA GLN A 3 35.12 -5.93 -23.34
C GLN A 3 33.92 -5.72 -22.39
N ARG A 4 34.01 -4.72 -21.48
CA ARG A 4 32.90 -4.35 -20.57
C ARG A 4 31.63 -3.94 -21.33
N VAL A 5 31.78 -3.20 -22.44
CA VAL A 5 30.64 -2.72 -23.25
C VAL A 5 29.94 -3.88 -23.96
N ILE A 6 30.71 -4.85 -24.47
CA ILE A 6 30.20 -6.04 -25.16
C ILE A 6 29.42 -6.95 -24.19
N ASP A 7 29.94 -7.18 -22.97
CA ASP A 7 29.27 -8.00 -21.96
C ASP A 7 27.94 -7.38 -21.49
N THR A 8 27.88 -6.07 -21.26
CA THR A 8 26.62 -5.37 -20.95
C THR A 8 25.60 -5.44 -22.09
N ASN A 9 26.04 -5.36 -23.35
CA ASN A 9 25.14 -5.39 -24.50
C ASN A 9 24.58 -6.80 -24.77
N LEU A 10 25.37 -7.86 -24.56
CA LEU A 10 24.89 -9.24 -24.68
C LEU A 10 23.88 -9.58 -23.58
N GLN A 11 24.15 -9.14 -22.35
CA GLN A 11 23.23 -9.31 -21.22
C GLN A 11 21.94 -8.51 -21.42
N ARG A 12 22.03 -7.27 -21.93
CA ARG A 12 20.88 -6.46 -22.32
C ARG A 12 20.06 -7.10 -23.44
N ALA A 13 20.70 -7.61 -24.49
CA ALA A 13 20.02 -8.29 -25.59
C ALA A 13 19.29 -9.56 -25.12
N ARG A 14 19.91 -10.34 -24.21
CA ARG A 14 19.27 -11.49 -23.58
C ARG A 14 18.06 -11.08 -22.72
N LEU A 15 18.17 -10.01 -21.96
CA LEU A 15 17.06 -9.48 -21.15
C LEU A 15 15.91 -8.98 -22.03
N ILE A 16 16.20 -8.24 -23.11
CA ILE A 16 15.19 -7.78 -24.07
C ILE A 16 14.50 -8.96 -24.76
N SER A 17 15.27 -9.97 -25.20
CA SER A 17 14.70 -11.20 -25.78
C SER A 17 13.79 -11.92 -24.79
N GLN A 18 14.20 -12.05 -23.52
CA GLN A 18 13.37 -12.63 -22.46
C GLN A 18 12.11 -11.80 -22.19
N ALA A 19 12.20 -10.47 -22.23
CA ALA A 19 11.04 -9.59 -22.09
C ALA A 19 10.05 -9.76 -23.25
N ILE A 20 10.53 -9.82 -24.49
CA ILE A 20 9.69 -10.05 -25.68
C ILE A 20 9.00 -11.42 -25.61
N THR A 21 9.72 -12.49 -25.25
CA THR A 21 9.12 -13.82 -25.07
C THR A 21 8.07 -13.82 -23.95
N ARG A 22 8.30 -13.09 -22.85
CA ARG A 22 7.31 -12.96 -21.77
C ARG A 22 6.12 -12.08 -22.16
N GLN A 23 6.30 -11.06 -22.98
CA GLN A 23 5.18 -10.26 -23.51
C GLN A 23 4.21 -11.12 -24.31
N GLN A 24 4.73 -12.08 -25.08
CA GLN A 24 3.92 -13.05 -25.83
C GLN A 24 3.15 -14.04 -24.94
N SER A 25 3.53 -14.17 -23.66
CA SER A 25 2.85 -15.01 -22.66
C SER A 25 1.72 -14.29 -21.92
N LEU A 26 1.56 -12.97 -22.15
CA LEU A 26 0.45 -12.18 -21.61
C LEU A 26 -0.79 -12.30 -22.50
N PRO A 27 -2.00 -12.15 -21.93
CA PRO A 27 -3.21 -12.03 -22.73
C PRO A 27 -3.07 -10.84 -23.67
N ALA A 28 -3.58 -11.00 -24.89
CA ALA A 28 -3.40 -10.03 -25.96
C ALA A 28 -3.76 -8.59 -25.54
N TRP A 29 -4.85 -8.42 -24.78
CA TRP A 29 -5.28 -7.10 -24.30
C TRP A 29 -4.27 -6.41 -23.36
N LEU A 30 -3.46 -7.16 -22.59
CA LEU A 30 -2.43 -6.59 -21.72
C LEU A 30 -1.09 -6.51 -22.46
N GLY A 31 -0.69 -7.58 -23.16
CA GLY A 31 0.57 -7.63 -23.89
C GLY A 31 0.66 -6.60 -25.01
N MET A 32 -0.46 -6.20 -25.61
CA MET A 32 -0.53 -5.16 -26.64
C MET A 32 -0.87 -3.76 -26.10
N ALA A 33 -1.16 -3.61 -24.82
CA ALA A 33 -1.45 -2.30 -24.23
C ALA A 33 -0.19 -1.40 -24.22
N PRO A 34 -0.35 -0.06 -24.22
CA PRO A 34 0.75 0.87 -23.97
C PRO A 34 1.50 0.54 -22.67
N VAL A 35 2.80 0.86 -22.62
CA VAL A 35 3.67 0.49 -21.49
C VAL A 35 3.18 1.10 -20.18
N GLU A 36 2.62 2.30 -20.22
CA GLU A 36 2.02 3.00 -19.06
C GLU A 36 0.79 2.27 -18.53
N GLU A 37 -0.02 1.70 -19.42
CA GLU A 37 -1.20 0.91 -19.06
C GLU A 37 -0.79 -0.47 -18.52
N GLN A 38 0.25 -1.09 -19.09
CA GLN A 38 0.81 -2.31 -18.53
C GLN A 38 1.35 -2.07 -17.10
N GLN A 39 2.08 -0.98 -16.91
CA GLN A 39 2.58 -0.56 -15.60
C GLN A 39 1.44 -0.36 -14.61
N LEU A 40 0.43 0.44 -14.96
CA LEU A 40 -0.72 0.69 -14.10
C LEU A 40 -1.43 -0.62 -13.71
N HIS A 41 -1.60 -1.54 -14.67
CA HIS A 41 -2.24 -2.82 -14.38
C HIS A 41 -1.45 -3.65 -13.37
N ILE A 42 -0.12 -3.65 -13.47
CA ILE A 42 0.77 -4.37 -12.55
C ILE A 42 0.79 -3.70 -11.17
N GLU A 43 0.85 -2.38 -11.12
CA GLU A 43 0.80 -1.63 -9.86
C GLU A 43 -0.52 -1.88 -9.12
N LEU A 44 -1.67 -1.91 -9.81
CA LEU A 44 -2.95 -2.27 -9.21
C LEU A 44 -2.96 -3.70 -8.64
N LEU A 45 -2.30 -4.65 -9.31
CA LEU A 45 -2.13 -6.03 -8.81
C LEU A 45 -1.20 -6.08 -7.59
N GLU A 46 -0.15 -5.26 -7.57
CA GLU A 46 0.77 -5.14 -6.44
C GLU A 46 0.07 -4.52 -5.23
N GLN A 47 -0.74 -3.48 -5.41
CA GLN A 47 -1.54 -2.92 -4.33
C GLN A 47 -2.57 -3.92 -3.79
N TYR A 48 -3.21 -4.70 -4.67
CA TYR A 48 -4.07 -5.78 -4.23
C TYR A 48 -3.28 -6.83 -3.42
N HIS A 49 -2.11 -7.25 -3.90
CA HIS A 49 -1.22 -8.16 -3.17
C HIS A 49 -0.86 -7.62 -1.77
N ASN A 50 -0.48 -6.35 -1.68
CA ASN A 50 -0.06 -5.69 -0.45
C ASN A 50 -1.22 -5.57 0.55
N SER A 51 -2.45 -5.37 0.07
CA SER A 51 -3.66 -5.31 0.91
C SER A 51 -4.04 -6.66 1.56
N VAL A 52 -3.45 -7.77 1.13
CA VAL A 52 -3.74 -9.11 1.66
C VAL A 52 -2.79 -9.47 2.80
N THR A 53 -3.33 -9.44 4.02
CA THR A 53 -2.63 -9.84 5.25
C THR A 53 -2.95 -11.28 5.64
N ASP A 54 -1.92 -12.08 5.92
CA ASP A 54 -1.98 -13.51 6.30
C ASP A 54 -2.73 -14.44 5.33
N ASP A 55 -2.88 -14.09 4.06
CA ASP A 55 -3.68 -14.88 3.08
C ASP A 55 -5.16 -15.05 3.50
N LYS A 56 -5.71 -14.05 4.19
CA LYS A 56 -7.07 -14.08 4.77
C LYS A 56 -7.98 -13.01 4.16
N ASP A 57 -9.20 -13.41 3.79
CA ASP A 57 -10.29 -12.52 3.36
C ASP A 57 -11.31 -12.27 4.48
N TYR A 58 -12.36 -11.49 4.16
CA TYR A 58 -13.44 -11.19 5.10
C TYR A 58 -14.29 -12.41 5.50
N LEU A 59 -14.26 -13.51 4.73
CA LEU A 59 -14.97 -14.75 5.02
C LEU A 59 -14.08 -15.80 5.71
N HIS A 60 -12.77 -15.56 5.84
CA HIS A 60 -11.83 -16.48 6.48
C HIS A 60 -12.33 -16.99 7.84
N GLY A 61 -12.30 -18.31 8.08
CA GLY A 61 -12.78 -18.90 9.35
C GLY A 61 -14.29 -19.07 9.46
N VAL A 62 -15.09 -18.62 8.48
CA VAL A 62 -16.47 -19.10 8.31
C VAL A 62 -16.42 -20.54 7.82
N GLN A 63 -17.14 -21.44 8.48
CA GLN A 63 -17.17 -22.84 8.08
C GLN A 63 -17.72 -22.98 6.65
N PRO A 64 -17.05 -23.71 5.75
CA PRO A 64 -17.55 -23.94 4.41
C PRO A 64 -18.94 -24.59 4.39
N LEU A 65 -19.79 -24.19 3.44
CA LEU A 65 -21.19 -24.62 3.36
C LEU A 65 -21.33 -26.14 3.22
N LYS A 66 -20.50 -26.81 2.39
CA LYS A 66 -20.54 -28.27 2.24
C LYS A 66 -20.21 -28.99 3.55
N SER A 67 -19.22 -28.50 4.29
CA SER A 67 -18.83 -29.06 5.59
C SER A 67 -19.92 -28.85 6.63
N TYR A 68 -20.54 -27.66 6.68
CA TYR A 68 -21.67 -27.40 7.56
C TYR A 68 -22.85 -28.36 7.28
N VAL A 69 -23.20 -28.55 6.00
CA VAL A 69 -24.27 -29.47 5.60
C VAL A 69 -23.93 -30.91 5.97
N HIS A 70 -22.69 -31.35 5.76
CA HIS A 70 -22.22 -32.68 6.17
C HIS A 70 -22.35 -32.89 7.67
N ASP A 71 -21.79 -32.00 8.49
CA ASP A 71 -21.82 -32.10 9.96
C ASP A 71 -23.27 -32.10 10.49
N ARG A 72 -24.13 -31.27 9.92
CA ARG A 72 -25.54 -31.21 10.30
C ARG A 72 -26.27 -32.48 9.92
N LEU A 73 -26.01 -33.05 8.73
CA LEU A 73 -26.57 -34.34 8.31
C LEU A 73 -26.11 -35.48 9.22
N VAL A 74 -24.82 -35.51 9.61
CA VAL A 74 -24.29 -36.50 10.57
C VAL A 74 -25.06 -36.42 11.90
N SER A 75 -25.27 -35.22 12.43
CA SER A 75 -26.03 -35.00 13.67
C SER A 75 -27.50 -35.44 13.55
N LEU A 76 -28.16 -35.09 12.45
CA LEU A 76 -29.56 -35.46 12.19
C LEU A 76 -29.72 -36.98 12.00
N LEU A 77 -28.81 -37.61 11.24
CA LEU A 77 -28.81 -39.06 11.03
C LEU A 77 -28.55 -39.81 12.34
N GLY A 78 -27.59 -39.37 13.15
CA GLY A 78 -27.30 -39.99 14.46
C GLY A 78 -28.45 -39.88 15.44
N SER A 79 -29.19 -38.76 15.41
CA SER A 79 -30.38 -38.55 16.24
C SER A 79 -31.58 -39.40 15.80
N ARG A 80 -31.74 -39.60 14.48
CA ARG A 80 -32.89 -40.31 13.89
C ARG A 80 -32.70 -41.83 13.80
N PHE A 81 -31.46 -42.29 13.66
CA PHE A 81 -31.09 -43.70 13.50
C PHE A 81 -30.06 -44.10 14.56
N THR A 82 -30.51 -44.17 15.82
CA THR A 82 -29.66 -44.51 16.96
C THR A 82 -29.04 -45.90 16.80
N GLY A 83 -27.72 -46.01 17.00
CA GLY A 83 -27.00 -47.28 16.91
C GLY A 83 -26.40 -47.59 15.53
N THR A 84 -26.63 -46.75 14.51
CA THR A 84 -26.01 -46.89 13.18
C THR A 84 -25.18 -45.65 12.86
N ARG A 85 -23.87 -45.81 12.64
CA ARG A 85 -23.00 -44.70 12.24
C ARG A 85 -23.07 -44.52 10.72
N LEU A 86 -23.99 -43.66 10.28
CA LEU A 86 -24.18 -43.33 8.87
C LEU A 86 -23.38 -42.08 8.50
N ASP A 87 -22.60 -42.16 7.43
CA ASP A 87 -21.95 -41.00 6.81
C ASP A 87 -22.79 -40.53 5.61
N PRO A 88 -23.25 -39.27 5.58
CA PRO A 88 -24.02 -38.74 4.46
C PRO A 88 -23.27 -38.77 3.12
N ASP A 89 -21.93 -38.75 3.12
CA ASP A 89 -21.15 -38.87 1.89
C ASP A 89 -21.09 -40.30 1.32
N HIS A 90 -21.49 -41.30 2.12
CA HIS A 90 -21.61 -42.70 1.70
C HIS A 90 -23.05 -43.14 1.40
N ILE A 91 -24.00 -42.21 1.44
CA ILE A 91 -25.39 -42.43 1.03
C ILE A 91 -25.56 -41.84 -0.38
N LYS A 92 -25.73 -42.71 -1.38
CA LYS A 92 -25.89 -42.32 -2.78
C LYS A 92 -27.37 -42.08 -3.09
N ILE A 93 -27.69 -40.89 -3.57
CA ILE A 93 -29.01 -40.49 -4.06
C ILE A 93 -28.98 -40.49 -5.58
N THR A 94 -29.79 -41.36 -6.19
CA THR A 94 -29.91 -41.48 -7.65
C THR A 94 -31.29 -41.02 -8.09
N PRO A 95 -31.41 -39.91 -8.85
CA PRO A 95 -32.67 -39.50 -9.44
C PRO A 95 -33.24 -40.58 -10.38
N ASN A 96 -34.55 -40.77 -10.40
CA ASN A 96 -35.20 -41.75 -11.28
C ASN A 96 -35.15 -41.33 -12.76
N LEU A 97 -35.03 -40.03 -13.02
CA LEU A 97 -34.92 -39.46 -14.37
C LEU A 97 -33.47 -39.05 -14.63
N ALA A 98 -32.87 -39.55 -15.70
CA ALA A 98 -31.50 -39.18 -16.09
C ALA A 98 -31.33 -37.67 -16.35
N LEU A 99 -32.40 -37.01 -16.81
CA LEU A 99 -32.48 -35.56 -17.03
C LEU A 99 -32.40 -34.73 -15.73
N ALA A 100 -32.69 -35.34 -14.56
CA ALA A 100 -32.61 -34.66 -13.26
C ALA A 100 -31.17 -34.64 -12.69
N GLY A 101 -30.20 -35.24 -13.40
CA GLY A 101 -28.78 -35.18 -13.07
C GLY A 101 -28.19 -36.51 -12.59
N PRO A 102 -26.85 -36.56 -12.40
CA PRO A 102 -26.15 -37.77 -11.99
C PRO A 102 -26.45 -38.12 -10.53
N ALA A 103 -26.16 -39.38 -10.17
CA ALA A 103 -26.21 -39.81 -8.78
C ALA A 103 -25.15 -39.08 -7.94
N ARG A 104 -25.52 -38.62 -6.73
CA ARG A 104 -24.71 -37.80 -5.84
C ARG A 104 -24.75 -38.32 -4.41
N SER A 105 -23.84 -37.85 -3.55
CA SER A 105 -23.97 -38.14 -2.10
C SER A 105 -25.16 -37.41 -1.49
N LEU A 106 -25.60 -37.79 -0.29
CA LEU A 106 -26.68 -37.10 0.42
C LEU A 106 -26.32 -35.65 0.72
N THR A 107 -25.06 -35.37 1.08
CA THR A 107 -24.53 -34.02 1.28
C THR A 107 -24.64 -33.18 0.00
N GLU A 108 -24.22 -33.74 -1.13
CA GLU A 108 -24.27 -33.03 -2.42
C GLU A 108 -25.70 -32.88 -2.94
N PHE A 109 -26.56 -33.87 -2.69
CA PHE A 109 -27.99 -33.79 -2.99
C PHE A 109 -28.65 -32.66 -2.19
N ALA A 110 -28.36 -32.53 -0.89
CA ALA A 110 -28.89 -31.48 -0.03
C ALA A 110 -28.53 -30.05 -0.47
N LEU A 111 -27.38 -29.88 -1.14
CA LEU A 111 -26.94 -28.59 -1.70
C LEU A 111 -27.63 -28.23 -3.04
N ASN A 112 -28.48 -29.09 -3.59
CA ASN A 112 -29.12 -28.85 -4.90
C ASN A 112 -30.65 -28.91 -4.77
N PRO A 113 -31.29 -27.81 -4.32
CA PRO A 113 -32.70 -27.77 -3.94
C PRO A 113 -33.66 -28.11 -5.08
N ALA A 114 -33.31 -27.79 -6.34
CA ALA A 114 -34.10 -28.13 -7.52
C ALA A 114 -34.41 -29.65 -7.64
N ASN A 115 -33.50 -30.51 -7.18
CA ASN A 115 -33.65 -31.97 -7.26
C ASN A 115 -34.64 -32.52 -6.22
N ALA A 116 -34.87 -31.80 -5.12
CA ALA A 116 -35.81 -32.19 -4.06
C ALA A 116 -37.19 -31.53 -4.23
N ALA A 117 -37.23 -30.28 -4.72
CA ALA A 117 -38.44 -29.46 -4.83
C ALA A 117 -39.38 -29.87 -5.98
N GLN A 118 -38.87 -30.49 -7.05
CA GLN A 118 -39.67 -30.86 -8.23
C GLN A 118 -40.47 -32.17 -8.08
N GLY A 119 -40.55 -32.74 -6.87
CA GLY A 119 -41.28 -33.99 -6.63
C GLY A 119 -40.66 -35.23 -7.30
N ILE A 120 -39.49 -35.08 -7.94
CA ILE A 120 -38.82 -36.15 -8.69
C ILE A 120 -38.48 -37.32 -7.75
N GLY A 121 -38.88 -38.52 -8.16
CA GLY A 121 -38.54 -39.78 -7.49
C GLY A 121 -37.03 -40.00 -7.45
N PHE A 122 -36.49 -40.52 -6.35
CA PHE A 122 -35.08 -40.91 -6.26
C PHE A 122 -34.90 -42.18 -5.44
N LYS A 123 -33.82 -42.92 -5.71
CA LYS A 123 -33.41 -44.12 -4.97
C LYS A 123 -32.24 -43.81 -4.05
N THR A 124 -32.27 -44.40 -2.87
CA THR A 124 -31.18 -44.38 -1.87
C THR A 124 -30.41 -45.68 -1.94
N ALA A 125 -29.07 -45.61 -1.90
CA ALA A 125 -28.21 -46.78 -1.83
C ALA A 125 -26.97 -46.48 -0.97
N SER A 126 -26.49 -47.48 -0.24
CA SER A 126 -25.18 -47.39 0.43
C SER A 126 -24.07 -47.55 -0.61
N THR A 127 -22.99 -46.77 -0.49
CA THR A 127 -21.75 -47.00 -1.24
C THR A 127 -20.76 -47.89 -0.48
N THR A 128 -21.14 -48.40 0.68
CA THR A 128 -20.32 -49.23 1.56
C THR A 128 -20.95 -50.61 1.77
N SER A 129 -20.25 -51.52 2.46
CA SER A 129 -20.77 -52.83 2.84
C SER A 129 -21.87 -52.78 3.92
N THR A 130 -22.14 -51.61 4.50
CA THR A 130 -23.19 -51.45 5.52
C THR A 130 -24.54 -51.18 4.85
N ALA A 131 -25.54 -52.00 5.16
CA ALA A 131 -26.91 -51.79 4.68
C ALA A 131 -27.51 -50.52 5.27
N LEU A 132 -28.28 -49.77 4.48
CA LEU A 132 -29.04 -48.63 4.98
C LEU A 132 -30.24 -49.13 5.81
N PRO A 133 -30.64 -48.43 6.89
CA PRO A 133 -31.87 -48.75 7.60
C PRO A 133 -33.09 -48.66 6.67
N ASP A 134 -34.03 -49.61 6.77
CA ASP A 134 -35.24 -49.64 5.91
C ASP A 134 -36.08 -48.35 5.99
N ARG A 135 -35.97 -47.63 7.11
CA ARG A 135 -36.65 -46.34 7.35
C ARG A 135 -35.95 -45.13 6.70
N LEU A 136 -34.79 -45.29 6.07
CA LEU A 136 -34.11 -44.23 5.32
C LEU A 136 -34.59 -44.22 3.84
N ASP A 137 -35.89 -43.96 3.70
CA ASP A 137 -36.57 -43.89 2.41
C ASP A 137 -36.57 -42.46 1.82
N GLN A 138 -37.26 -42.28 0.70
CA GLN A 138 -37.36 -40.99 0.01
C GLN A 138 -37.93 -39.86 0.92
N ASN A 139 -38.93 -40.19 1.74
CA ASN A 139 -39.57 -39.22 2.62
C ASN A 139 -38.64 -38.84 3.79
N ALA A 140 -37.92 -39.81 4.34
CA ALA A 140 -36.91 -39.56 5.35
C ALA A 140 -35.80 -38.62 4.84
N VAL A 141 -35.30 -38.84 3.62
CA VAL A 141 -34.32 -37.96 2.98
C VAL A 141 -34.86 -36.54 2.79
N ARG A 142 -36.10 -36.38 2.30
CA ARG A 142 -36.72 -35.06 2.15
C ARG A 142 -36.84 -34.31 3.48
N GLN A 143 -37.26 -35.00 4.54
CA GLN A 143 -37.34 -34.42 5.89
C GLN A 143 -35.97 -34.06 6.45
N LEU A 144 -34.93 -34.87 6.20
CA LEU A 144 -33.56 -34.55 6.59
C LEU A 144 -33.07 -33.27 5.92
N VAL A 145 -33.27 -33.14 4.60
CA VAL A 145 -32.88 -31.94 3.84
C VAL A 145 -33.64 -30.70 4.32
N GLN A 146 -34.94 -30.81 4.61
CA GLN A 146 -35.73 -29.72 5.20
C GLN A 146 -35.22 -29.31 6.59
N SER A 147 -34.80 -30.27 7.40
CA SER A 147 -34.30 -30.05 8.77
C SER A 147 -32.90 -29.43 8.84
N LEU A 148 -32.21 -29.28 7.70
CA LEU A 148 -30.91 -28.59 7.64
C LEU A 148 -31.02 -27.09 7.92
N ASN A 149 -32.17 -26.50 7.57
CA ASN A 149 -32.50 -25.10 7.84
C ASN A 149 -31.39 -24.11 7.42
N ILE A 150 -30.73 -24.38 6.29
CA ILE A 150 -29.55 -23.62 5.83
C ILE A 150 -29.89 -22.15 5.62
N HIS A 151 -31.07 -21.88 5.05
CA HIS A 151 -31.56 -20.52 4.75
C HIS A 151 -31.65 -19.62 5.99
N SER A 152 -31.74 -20.17 7.20
CA SER A 152 -31.79 -19.38 8.44
C SER A 152 -30.60 -19.66 9.37
N ASP A 153 -30.32 -20.90 9.75
CA ASP A 153 -29.28 -21.21 10.75
C ASP A 153 -27.87 -20.87 10.25
N TYR A 154 -27.55 -21.28 9.01
CA TYR A 154 -26.24 -20.98 8.41
C TYR A 154 -26.14 -19.50 8.02
N ALA A 155 -27.21 -18.92 7.46
CA ALA A 155 -27.25 -17.49 7.14
C ALA A 155 -27.04 -16.61 8.39
N THR A 156 -27.69 -16.94 9.51
CA THR A 156 -27.50 -16.26 10.80
C THR A 156 -26.06 -16.38 11.27
N ARG A 157 -25.47 -17.57 11.18
CA ARG A 157 -24.06 -17.77 11.57
C ARG A 157 -23.09 -16.93 10.74
N VAL A 158 -23.33 -16.81 9.43
CA VAL A 158 -22.52 -15.95 8.54
C VAL A 158 -22.70 -14.48 8.92
N THR A 159 -23.94 -14.03 9.11
CA THR A 159 -24.25 -12.64 9.49
C THR A 159 -23.63 -12.29 10.84
N ASP A 160 -23.75 -13.17 11.84
CA ASP A 160 -23.13 -13.00 13.15
C ASP A 160 -21.61 -12.89 13.05
N ALA A 161 -20.96 -13.72 12.24
CA ALA A 161 -19.52 -13.65 12.03
C ALA A 161 -19.06 -12.32 11.42
N LEU A 162 -19.93 -11.62 10.69
CA LEU A 162 -19.63 -10.35 10.01
C LEU A 162 -20.09 -9.11 10.78
N THR A 163 -20.97 -9.25 11.77
CA THR A 163 -21.64 -8.10 12.43
C THR A 163 -21.61 -8.12 13.95
N LYS A 164 -21.42 -9.28 14.59
CA LYS A 164 -21.56 -9.42 16.05
C LYS A 164 -20.34 -8.87 16.78
N ALA A 165 -20.57 -7.90 17.68
CA ALA A 165 -19.55 -7.33 18.54
C ALA A 165 -18.84 -8.40 19.41
N GLY A 166 -17.54 -8.23 19.65
CA GLY A 166 -16.71 -9.18 20.41
C GLY A 166 -16.25 -10.40 19.60
N THR A 167 -16.57 -10.47 18.31
CA THR A 167 -15.99 -11.44 17.36
C THR A 167 -14.95 -10.78 16.47
N ASP A 168 -14.39 -11.51 15.49
CA ASP A 168 -13.51 -10.93 14.46
C ASP A 168 -14.24 -10.05 13.42
N ALA A 169 -15.50 -9.66 13.65
CA ALA A 169 -16.32 -8.85 12.74
C ALA A 169 -15.61 -7.57 12.25
N ASP A 170 -15.01 -6.79 13.15
CA ASP A 170 -14.31 -5.54 12.79
C ASP A 170 -13.11 -5.82 11.88
N LYS A 171 -12.32 -6.86 12.19
CA LYS A 171 -11.18 -7.27 11.36
C LYS A 171 -11.65 -7.71 9.98
N ARG A 172 -12.79 -8.41 9.87
CA ARG A 172 -13.36 -8.85 8.59
C ARG A 172 -13.87 -7.68 7.77
N LYS A 173 -14.54 -6.71 8.40
CA LYS A 173 -14.94 -5.46 7.76
C LYS A 173 -13.72 -4.70 7.22
N GLN A 174 -12.66 -4.55 8.04
CA GLN A 174 -11.42 -3.90 7.62
C GLN A 174 -10.78 -4.62 6.42
N ARG A 175 -10.68 -5.96 6.45
CA ARG A 175 -10.18 -6.74 5.29
C ARG A 175 -10.98 -6.45 4.02
N PHE A 176 -12.31 -6.44 4.11
CA PHE A 176 -13.16 -6.13 2.96
C PHE A 176 -12.90 -4.73 2.42
N ILE A 177 -12.84 -3.72 3.30
CA ILE A 177 -12.63 -2.32 2.92
C ILE A 177 -11.23 -2.10 2.31
N GLN A 178 -10.21 -2.79 2.81
CA GLN A 178 -8.83 -2.68 2.30
C GLN A 178 -8.64 -3.42 0.96
N GLN A 179 -9.26 -4.59 0.79
CA GLN A 179 -9.02 -5.46 -0.36
C GLN A 179 -9.92 -5.17 -1.56
N LEU A 180 -11.20 -4.84 -1.32
CA LEU A 180 -12.19 -4.68 -2.39
C LEU A 180 -11.84 -3.57 -3.40
N PRO A 181 -11.40 -2.37 -3.01
CA PRO A 181 -11.12 -1.28 -3.97
C PRO A 181 -10.08 -1.71 -5.01
N TRP A 182 -8.98 -2.31 -4.56
CA TRP A 182 -7.91 -2.77 -5.43
C TRP A 182 -8.35 -3.89 -6.37
N GLN A 183 -9.16 -4.83 -5.85
CA GLN A 183 -9.76 -5.88 -6.67
C GLN A 183 -10.67 -5.31 -7.77
N LEU A 184 -11.52 -4.32 -7.43
CA LEU A 184 -12.45 -3.70 -8.37
C LEU A 184 -11.72 -2.81 -9.39
N LEU A 185 -10.71 -2.04 -8.96
CA LEU A 185 -9.90 -1.21 -9.85
C LEU A 185 -9.13 -2.05 -10.87
N GLN A 186 -8.52 -3.15 -10.44
CA GLN A 186 -7.84 -4.07 -11.33
C GLN A 186 -8.80 -4.64 -12.38
N HIS A 187 -10.00 -5.04 -11.96
CA HIS A 187 -11.03 -5.58 -12.86
C HIS A 187 -11.55 -4.53 -13.85
N ALA A 188 -11.87 -3.33 -13.36
CA ALA A 188 -12.32 -2.22 -14.20
C ALA A 188 -11.22 -1.82 -15.22
N HIS A 189 -9.96 -1.86 -14.81
CA HIS A 189 -8.84 -1.61 -15.69
C HIS A 189 -8.71 -2.66 -16.80
N ALA A 190 -8.90 -3.95 -16.46
CA ALA A 190 -8.94 -5.01 -17.47
C ALA A 190 -10.08 -4.80 -18.48
N LEU A 191 -11.28 -4.41 -18.02
CA LEU A 191 -12.41 -4.10 -18.90
C LEU A 191 -12.14 -2.89 -19.81
N LYS A 192 -11.44 -1.86 -19.31
CA LYS A 192 -10.98 -0.71 -20.11
C LYS A 192 -10.04 -1.17 -21.23
N LEU A 193 -9.03 -1.97 -20.91
CA LEU A 193 -8.08 -2.47 -21.91
C LEU A 193 -8.74 -3.40 -22.94
N GLN A 194 -9.79 -4.11 -22.53
CA GLN A 194 -10.63 -4.92 -23.42
C GLN A 194 -11.73 -4.11 -24.15
N GLN A 195 -11.74 -2.78 -24.05
CA GLN A 195 -12.73 -1.88 -24.68
C GLN A 195 -14.19 -2.13 -24.24
N HIS A 196 -14.40 -2.77 -23.09
CA HIS A 196 -15.72 -2.92 -22.47
C HIS A 196 -16.09 -1.73 -21.57
N LEU A 197 -15.09 -0.93 -21.18
CA LEU A 197 -15.26 0.36 -20.51
C LEU A 197 -14.45 1.43 -21.23
N SER A 198 -15.01 2.63 -21.32
CA SER A 198 -14.30 3.82 -21.76
C SER A 198 -13.30 4.30 -20.70
N ALA A 199 -12.34 5.13 -21.12
CA ALA A 199 -11.43 5.80 -20.19
C ALA A 199 -12.18 6.67 -19.16
N SER A 200 -13.27 7.33 -19.60
CA SER A 200 -14.13 8.14 -18.73
C SER A 200 -14.88 7.28 -17.69
N ALA A 201 -15.36 6.09 -18.08
CA ALA A 201 -15.99 5.17 -17.16
C ALA A 201 -15.00 4.64 -16.11
N PHE A 202 -13.79 4.29 -16.54
CA PHE A 202 -12.72 3.90 -15.62
C PHE A 202 -12.35 5.03 -14.64
N ASP A 203 -12.25 6.28 -15.11
CA ASP A 203 -11.96 7.44 -14.27
C ASP A 203 -13.02 7.66 -13.18
N LEU A 204 -14.32 7.56 -13.53
CA LEU A 204 -15.41 7.68 -12.57
C LEU A 204 -15.41 6.54 -11.52
N ILE A 205 -15.16 5.30 -11.96
CA ILE A 205 -14.99 4.15 -11.04
C ILE A 205 -13.81 4.39 -10.11
N TRP A 206 -12.70 4.90 -10.64
CA TRP A 206 -11.52 5.17 -9.86
C TRP A 206 -11.75 6.24 -8.80
N GLN A 207 -12.36 7.37 -9.17
CA GLN A 207 -12.70 8.44 -8.22
C GLN A 207 -13.48 7.92 -7.01
N VAL A 208 -14.50 7.08 -7.20
CA VAL A 208 -15.35 6.61 -6.08
C VAL A 208 -14.72 5.50 -5.25
N LEU A 209 -13.81 4.70 -5.82
CA LEU A 209 -13.13 3.62 -5.10
C LEU A 209 -11.90 4.11 -4.34
N ASP A 210 -11.17 5.07 -4.89
CA ASP A 210 -9.98 5.66 -4.27
C ASP A 210 -10.33 6.78 -3.26
N MET A 211 -11.41 7.52 -3.49
CA MET A 211 -11.93 8.54 -2.57
C MET A 211 -13.35 8.15 -2.12
N PRO A 212 -13.50 7.17 -1.22
CA PRO A 212 -14.80 6.57 -0.93
C PRO A 212 -15.75 7.48 -0.16
N ASP A 213 -15.25 8.46 0.61
CA ASP A 213 -16.08 9.46 1.29
C ASP A 213 -16.46 10.59 0.32
N ALA A 214 -17.75 10.84 0.14
CA ALA A 214 -18.25 11.82 -0.81
C ALA A 214 -17.86 13.27 -0.47
N ILE A 215 -17.75 13.62 0.81
CA ILE A 215 -17.36 14.97 1.26
C ILE A 215 -15.87 15.18 1.02
N ALA A 216 -15.04 14.18 1.34
CA ALA A 216 -13.61 14.24 1.08
C ALA A 216 -13.34 14.33 -0.43
N ARG A 217 -14.01 13.50 -1.23
CA ARG A 217 -13.93 13.52 -2.70
C ARG A 217 -14.30 14.88 -3.31
N ALA A 218 -15.38 15.49 -2.82
CA ALA A 218 -15.83 16.80 -3.29
C ALA A 218 -14.83 17.94 -2.99
N ALA A 219 -13.90 17.73 -2.05
CA ALA A 219 -12.83 18.68 -1.76
C ALA A 219 -11.67 18.63 -2.77
N VAL A 220 -11.65 17.65 -3.69
CA VAL A 220 -10.62 17.55 -4.74
C VAL A 220 -11.09 18.27 -6.00
N THR A 221 -10.29 19.20 -6.50
CA THR A 221 -10.68 20.02 -7.65
C THR A 221 -10.75 19.15 -8.91
N GLY A 222 -11.89 19.16 -9.60
CA GLY A 222 -12.13 18.37 -10.81
C GLY A 222 -12.68 16.97 -10.57
N ALA A 223 -12.72 16.49 -9.32
CA ALA A 223 -13.42 15.27 -8.97
C ALA A 223 -14.94 15.54 -8.94
N HIS A 224 -15.70 14.75 -9.68
CA HIS A 224 -17.14 14.97 -9.88
C HIS A 224 -17.93 13.66 -9.92
N ALA A 225 -17.29 12.52 -9.69
CA ALA A 225 -17.97 11.23 -9.63
C ALA A 225 -18.87 11.11 -8.40
N ILE A 226 -20.09 10.62 -8.61
CA ILE A 226 -21.01 10.22 -7.57
C ILE A 226 -21.34 8.74 -7.72
N VAL A 227 -21.73 8.14 -6.60
CA VAL A 227 -22.25 6.79 -6.54
C VAL A 227 -23.60 6.85 -5.82
N ARG A 228 -24.59 6.17 -6.37
CA ARG A 228 -25.95 6.09 -5.82
C ARG A 228 -26.44 4.65 -5.89
N PRO A 229 -27.27 4.19 -4.94
CA PRO A 229 -27.97 2.92 -5.12
C PRO A 229 -28.84 2.97 -6.37
N LEU A 230 -29.08 1.83 -7.00
CA LEU A 230 -30.06 1.75 -8.06
C LEU A 230 -31.46 1.81 -7.44
N GLU A 231 -32.11 2.96 -7.61
CA GLU A 231 -33.44 3.26 -7.09
C GLU A 231 -34.42 3.48 -8.25
N LEU A 232 -35.52 2.73 -8.26
CA LEU A 232 -36.51 2.75 -9.32
C LEU A 232 -37.79 3.44 -8.86
N ILE A 233 -38.28 4.39 -9.65
CA ILE A 233 -39.59 5.01 -9.48
C ILE A 233 -40.53 4.39 -10.50
N LYS A 234 -41.62 3.77 -10.05
CA LYS A 234 -42.55 3.00 -10.91
C LYS A 234 -43.27 3.88 -11.95
N THR A 235 -43.72 5.04 -11.50
CA THR A 235 -44.43 6.06 -12.26
C THR A 235 -44.18 7.41 -11.61
N ALA A 236 -44.37 8.52 -12.34
CA ALA A 236 -44.10 9.86 -11.84
C ALA A 236 -44.81 10.14 -10.50
N GLY A 237 -44.08 10.62 -9.51
CA GLY A 237 -44.60 10.92 -8.17
C GLY A 237 -44.69 9.74 -7.20
N ALA A 238 -44.42 8.51 -7.66
CA ALA A 238 -44.32 7.35 -6.77
C ALA A 238 -43.03 7.38 -5.93
N ALA A 239 -43.05 6.73 -4.76
CA ALA A 239 -41.86 6.58 -3.94
C ALA A 239 -40.78 5.75 -4.66
N ALA A 240 -39.52 6.17 -4.50
CA ALA A 240 -38.38 5.45 -5.04
C ALA A 240 -38.16 4.12 -4.29
N VAL A 241 -38.00 3.02 -5.03
CA VAL A 241 -37.75 1.69 -4.48
C VAL A 241 -36.27 1.35 -4.68
N LYS A 242 -35.54 1.23 -3.57
CA LYS A 242 -34.11 0.91 -3.55
C LYS A 242 -33.88 -0.59 -3.75
N THR A 243 -32.99 -0.94 -4.68
CA THR A 243 -32.50 -2.31 -4.84
C THR A 243 -31.37 -2.62 -3.86
N LEU A 244 -31.25 -3.88 -3.42
CA LEU A 244 -30.17 -4.34 -2.57
C LEU A 244 -28.90 -4.63 -3.39
N GLY A 245 -27.80 -3.94 -3.08
CA GLY A 245 -26.47 -4.26 -3.60
C GLY A 245 -26.26 -3.95 -5.09
N LEU A 246 -27.05 -3.06 -5.70
CA LEU A 246 -26.81 -2.55 -7.06
C LEU A 246 -26.61 -1.03 -7.00
N TYR A 247 -25.65 -0.53 -7.78
CA TYR A 247 -25.25 0.88 -7.72
C TYR A 247 -25.03 1.46 -9.11
N LEU A 248 -25.34 2.74 -9.27
CA LEU A 248 -24.95 3.53 -10.43
C LEU A 248 -23.84 4.50 -10.04
N ILE A 249 -22.74 4.44 -10.78
CA ILE A 249 -21.62 5.38 -10.71
C ILE A 249 -21.73 6.29 -11.92
N GLY A 250 -21.64 7.60 -11.73
CA GLY A 250 -21.77 8.55 -12.82
C GLY A 250 -21.30 9.96 -12.42
N PRO A 251 -21.32 10.91 -13.35
CA PRO A 251 -21.04 12.30 -13.03
C PRO A 251 -22.11 12.90 -12.11
N GLY A 252 -21.70 13.78 -11.21
CA GLY A 252 -22.58 14.58 -10.36
C GLY A 252 -23.35 15.65 -11.14
N ALA A 253 -24.25 16.35 -10.44
CA ALA A 253 -25.06 17.39 -11.05
C ALA A 253 -24.20 18.43 -11.81
N GLY A 254 -24.67 18.85 -12.98
CA GLY A 254 -23.97 19.81 -13.84
C GLY A 254 -22.86 19.24 -14.72
N HIS A 255 -22.58 17.93 -14.64
CA HIS A 255 -21.55 17.26 -15.44
C HIS A 255 -22.17 16.19 -16.36
N GLN A 256 -21.58 16.00 -17.54
CA GLN A 256 -21.99 14.99 -18.52
C GLN A 256 -21.00 13.83 -18.54
N GLY A 257 -21.48 12.62 -18.84
CA GLY A 257 -20.65 11.42 -18.84
C GLY A 257 -21.46 10.13 -18.68
N PRO A 258 -20.80 8.97 -18.82
CA PRO A 258 -21.46 7.68 -18.79
C PRO A 258 -22.06 7.34 -17.42
N GLN A 259 -23.00 6.41 -17.42
CA GLN A 259 -23.54 5.76 -16.23
C GLN A 259 -23.00 4.33 -16.16
N ILE A 260 -22.39 3.96 -15.04
CA ILE A 260 -21.80 2.63 -14.84
C ILE A 260 -22.64 1.89 -13.80
N LEU A 261 -23.26 0.78 -14.20
CA LEU A 261 -23.89 -0.13 -13.26
C LEU A 261 -22.83 -1.04 -12.62
N TYR A 262 -22.69 -0.97 -11.30
CA TYR A 262 -21.97 -1.95 -10.50
C TYR A 262 -22.95 -2.99 -9.94
N ALA A 263 -22.80 -4.24 -10.38
CA ALA A 263 -23.67 -5.36 -10.07
C ALA A 263 -22.86 -6.55 -9.49
N PRO A 264 -22.53 -6.55 -8.19
CA PRO A 264 -21.85 -7.67 -7.54
C PRO A 264 -22.66 -8.97 -7.66
N TYR A 265 -21.94 -10.09 -7.84
CA TYR A 265 -22.51 -11.44 -8.01
C TYR A 265 -23.41 -11.61 -9.25
N HIS A 266 -23.37 -10.67 -10.20
CA HIS A 266 -24.01 -10.85 -11.49
C HIS A 266 -23.24 -11.90 -12.31
N THR A 267 -23.97 -12.78 -13.00
CA THR A 267 -23.37 -13.79 -13.90
C THR A 267 -22.78 -13.17 -15.17
N GLY A 268 -23.19 -11.94 -15.53
CA GLY A 268 -22.59 -11.16 -16.60
C GLY A 268 -21.41 -10.31 -16.12
N SER A 269 -21.16 -9.19 -16.80
CA SER A 269 -20.14 -8.23 -16.34
C SER A 269 -20.55 -7.58 -15.01
N VAL A 270 -19.58 -7.39 -14.11
CA VAL A 270 -19.78 -6.70 -12.83
C VAL A 270 -19.89 -5.18 -13.02
N PHE A 271 -19.21 -4.64 -14.03
CA PHE A 271 -19.38 -3.25 -14.46
C PHE A 271 -19.98 -3.21 -15.87
N THR A 272 -21.06 -2.46 -16.05
CA THR A 272 -21.67 -2.23 -17.36
C THR A 272 -21.81 -0.73 -17.58
N GLU A 273 -21.20 -0.22 -18.65
CA GLU A 273 -21.28 1.19 -19.06
C GLU A 273 -22.51 1.43 -19.93
N PHE A 274 -23.19 2.54 -19.66
CA PHE A 274 -24.30 3.08 -20.43
C PHE A 274 -23.99 4.54 -20.77
N GLU A 275 -24.36 4.98 -21.96
CA GLU A 275 -24.12 6.35 -22.42
C GLU A 275 -24.79 7.39 -21.50
N ASN A 276 -26.00 7.12 -21.03
CA ASN A 276 -26.80 8.03 -20.22
C ASN A 276 -27.87 7.27 -19.41
N GLN A 277 -28.65 8.00 -18.60
CA GLN A 277 -29.71 7.40 -17.76
C GLN A 277 -30.83 6.73 -18.57
N ALA A 278 -31.16 7.23 -19.77
CA ALA A 278 -32.18 6.61 -20.62
C ALA A 278 -31.71 5.24 -21.10
N SER A 279 -30.43 5.09 -21.45
CA SER A 279 -29.84 3.80 -21.82
C SER A 279 -29.88 2.78 -20.68
N VAL A 280 -29.74 3.23 -19.43
CA VAL A 280 -29.94 2.36 -18.25
C VAL A 280 -31.39 1.87 -18.19
N ILE A 281 -32.38 2.77 -18.31
CA ILE A 281 -33.80 2.40 -18.30
C ILE A 281 -34.13 1.45 -19.45
N SER A 282 -33.62 1.68 -20.65
CA SER A 282 -33.80 0.77 -21.79
C SER A 282 -33.26 -0.64 -21.49
N ALA A 283 -32.10 -0.74 -20.83
CA ALA A 283 -31.53 -2.02 -20.43
C ALA A 283 -32.34 -2.74 -19.33
N ILE A 284 -32.99 -2.00 -18.43
CA ILE A 284 -33.91 -2.54 -17.41
C ILE A 284 -35.20 -3.07 -18.06
N ASN A 285 -35.70 -2.37 -19.08
CA ASN A 285 -36.91 -2.76 -19.81
C ASN A 285 -36.69 -3.99 -20.70
N ALA A 286 -35.45 -4.23 -21.15
CA ALA A 286 -35.11 -5.40 -21.96
C ALA A 286 -35.21 -6.70 -21.13
N PRO A 287 -36.06 -7.66 -21.54
CA PRO A 287 -36.13 -8.96 -20.87
C PRO A 287 -34.77 -9.69 -20.92
N GLY A 288 -34.30 -10.18 -19.78
CA GLY A 288 -33.01 -10.88 -19.72
C GLY A 288 -32.43 -11.03 -18.32
N ALA A 289 -31.16 -11.44 -18.25
CA ALA A 289 -30.45 -11.70 -16.99
C ALA A 289 -30.38 -10.46 -16.08
N LEU A 290 -30.18 -9.27 -16.64
CA LEU A 290 -30.12 -8.01 -15.90
C LEU A 290 -31.48 -7.66 -15.28
N GLN A 291 -32.56 -7.71 -16.06
CA GLN A 291 -33.92 -7.47 -15.56
C GLN A 291 -34.28 -8.45 -14.45
N ASN A 292 -33.99 -9.74 -14.64
CA ASN A 292 -34.23 -10.77 -13.63
C ASN A 292 -33.41 -10.52 -12.34
N LEU A 293 -32.16 -10.09 -12.47
CA LEU A 293 -31.33 -9.71 -11.32
C LEU A 293 -31.97 -8.55 -10.56
N ILE A 294 -32.34 -7.47 -11.25
CA ILE A 294 -32.93 -6.27 -10.63
C ILE A 294 -34.20 -6.63 -9.86
N ILE A 295 -35.11 -7.41 -10.47
CA ILE A 295 -36.34 -7.86 -9.81
C ILE A 295 -36.00 -8.63 -8.53
N ARG A 296 -35.03 -9.56 -8.58
CA ARG A 296 -34.61 -10.29 -7.37
C ARG A 296 -33.95 -9.40 -6.33
N ARG A 297 -33.30 -8.29 -6.70
CA ARG A 297 -32.68 -7.35 -5.75
C ARG A 297 -33.67 -6.38 -5.12
N LEU A 298 -34.89 -6.24 -5.65
CA LEU A 298 -35.94 -5.42 -5.03
C LEU A 298 -36.44 -6.03 -3.70
N PRO A 299 -37.03 -5.19 -2.81
CA PRO A 299 -37.76 -5.67 -1.63
C PRO A 299 -38.84 -6.67 -2.04
N GLU A 300 -39.06 -7.71 -1.21
CA GLU A 300 -39.93 -8.84 -1.56
C GLU A 300 -41.34 -8.41 -1.97
N GLY A 301 -41.94 -7.46 -1.23
CA GLY A 301 -43.27 -6.91 -1.54
C GLY A 301 -43.38 -6.13 -2.85
N GLU A 302 -42.25 -5.79 -3.49
CA GLU A 302 -42.21 -5.00 -4.73
C GLU A 302 -41.93 -5.84 -5.98
N GLN A 303 -41.42 -7.07 -5.82
CA GLN A 303 -40.93 -7.88 -6.94
C GLN A 303 -42.04 -8.26 -7.92
N THR A 304 -43.20 -8.69 -7.43
CA THR A 304 -44.34 -9.08 -8.27
C THR A 304 -44.87 -7.89 -9.07
N LEU A 305 -44.94 -6.71 -8.45
CA LEU A 305 -45.47 -5.52 -9.08
C LEU A 305 -44.55 -5.02 -10.19
N PHE A 306 -43.25 -4.89 -9.92
CA PHE A 306 -42.26 -4.55 -10.95
C PHE A 306 -42.19 -5.62 -12.04
N GLY A 307 -42.26 -6.90 -11.67
CA GLY A 307 -42.27 -8.01 -12.62
C GLY A 307 -43.47 -7.97 -13.58
N ASN A 308 -44.67 -7.62 -13.08
CA ASN A 308 -45.85 -7.47 -13.92
C ASN A 308 -45.77 -6.22 -14.80
N LEU A 309 -45.29 -5.09 -14.26
CA LEU A 309 -45.09 -3.85 -15.02
C LEU A 309 -44.14 -4.10 -16.21
N LEU A 310 -42.95 -4.65 -15.94
CA LEU A 310 -41.95 -4.92 -16.97
C LEU A 310 -42.41 -5.95 -18.02
N LYS A 311 -43.24 -6.93 -17.62
CA LYS A 311 -43.89 -7.87 -18.57
C LYS A 311 -44.94 -7.20 -19.44
N SER A 312 -45.68 -6.24 -18.89
CA SER A 312 -46.74 -5.53 -19.62
C SER A 312 -46.20 -4.51 -20.63
N THR A 313 -44.96 -4.06 -20.46
CA THR A 313 -44.30 -3.06 -21.32
C THR A 313 -43.22 -3.65 -22.22
N VAL A 314 -43.21 -4.97 -22.45
CA VAL A 314 -42.21 -5.59 -23.34
C VAL A 314 -42.31 -5.01 -24.75
N GLY A 315 -41.18 -4.47 -25.25
CA GLY A 315 -41.12 -3.81 -26.56
C GLY A 315 -41.56 -2.34 -26.57
N GLN A 316 -41.90 -1.78 -25.41
CA GLN A 316 -42.22 -0.36 -25.20
C GLN A 316 -41.39 0.21 -24.04
N GLN A 317 -41.29 1.53 -23.92
CA GLN A 317 -40.63 2.16 -22.79
C GLN A 317 -41.61 2.25 -21.61
N SER A 318 -41.30 1.62 -20.48
CA SER A 318 -42.12 1.77 -19.27
C SER A 318 -42.03 3.18 -18.68
N GLU A 319 -42.99 3.50 -17.81
CA GLU A 319 -42.98 4.73 -17.00
C GLU A 319 -41.88 4.75 -15.91
N ILE A 320 -41.05 3.70 -15.86
CA ILE A 320 -40.00 3.58 -14.85
C ILE A 320 -38.93 4.64 -15.07
N THR A 321 -38.60 5.36 -14.00
CA THR A 321 -37.52 6.34 -13.96
C THR A 321 -36.54 6.03 -12.83
N LEU A 322 -35.35 6.65 -12.88
CA LEU A 322 -34.33 6.51 -11.84
C LEU A 322 -34.46 7.62 -10.82
N ALA A 323 -34.42 7.28 -9.53
CA ALA A 323 -34.12 8.26 -8.49
C ALA A 323 -32.62 8.54 -8.43
N SER A 324 -32.26 9.66 -7.80
CA SER A 324 -30.89 10.17 -7.76
C SER A 324 -30.43 10.53 -6.36
N THR A 325 -30.51 9.59 -5.43
CA THR A 325 -30.05 9.77 -4.04
C THR A 325 -28.58 9.34 -3.90
N PRO A 326 -27.60 10.26 -3.81
CA PRO A 326 -26.19 9.89 -3.72
C PRO A 326 -25.84 9.31 -2.35
N ILE A 327 -24.86 8.41 -2.32
CA ILE A 327 -24.23 7.97 -1.07
C ILE A 327 -23.30 9.08 -0.61
N ASN A 328 -23.72 9.82 0.41
CA ASN A 328 -23.00 10.99 0.94
C ASN A 328 -21.92 10.67 1.99
N GLY A 329 -21.74 9.39 2.34
CA GLY A 329 -20.73 8.94 3.32
C GLY A 329 -19.67 8.07 2.66
N ASN A 330 -19.01 7.22 3.47
CA ASN A 330 -18.02 6.26 2.99
C ASN A 330 -18.69 5.12 2.17
N LEU A 331 -18.39 5.07 0.87
CA LEU A 331 -18.90 4.04 -0.04
C LEU A 331 -18.58 2.62 0.43
N LEU A 332 -17.34 2.34 0.82
CA LEU A 332 -16.88 0.98 1.12
C LEU A 332 -17.56 0.40 2.36
N ALA A 333 -17.83 1.25 3.36
CA ALA A 333 -18.64 0.88 4.52
C ALA A 333 -20.09 0.52 4.11
N GLN A 334 -20.69 1.28 3.20
CA GLN A 334 -22.02 0.97 2.64
C GLN A 334 -21.99 -0.34 1.84
N LEU A 335 -20.99 -0.54 0.98
CA LEU A 335 -20.83 -1.77 0.21
C LEU A 335 -20.71 -3.00 1.12
N PHE A 336 -19.96 -2.91 2.22
CA PHE A 336 -19.84 -4.00 3.19
C PHE A 336 -21.20 -4.31 3.85
N SER A 337 -21.90 -3.29 4.34
CA SER A 337 -23.21 -3.45 4.98
C SER A 337 -24.23 -4.08 4.03
N ASP A 338 -24.33 -3.57 2.81
CA ASP A 338 -25.24 -4.10 1.80
C ASP A 338 -24.83 -5.50 1.35
N ASN A 339 -23.52 -5.79 1.31
CA ASN A 339 -23.01 -7.14 1.03
C ASN A 339 -23.45 -8.14 2.10
N VAL A 340 -23.39 -7.82 3.40
CA VAL A 340 -23.91 -8.72 4.46
C VAL A 340 -25.38 -9.08 4.22
N GLY A 341 -26.23 -8.09 3.93
CA GLY A 341 -27.63 -8.32 3.57
C GLY A 341 -27.78 -9.17 2.30
N LEU A 342 -26.90 -8.95 1.31
CA LEU A 342 -26.88 -9.70 0.06
C LEU A 342 -26.51 -11.16 0.27
N LEU A 343 -25.52 -11.45 1.12
CA LEU A 343 -25.13 -12.82 1.48
C LEU A 343 -26.30 -13.56 2.13
N SER A 344 -27.00 -12.92 3.07
CA SER A 344 -28.19 -13.49 3.69
C SER A 344 -29.28 -13.78 2.66
N LYS A 345 -29.53 -12.84 1.73
CA LYS A 345 -30.52 -13.02 0.66
C LYS A 345 -30.16 -14.18 -0.29
N MET A 346 -28.91 -14.29 -0.70
CA MET A 346 -28.47 -15.38 -1.58
C MET A 346 -28.48 -16.75 -0.89
N LEU A 347 -28.22 -16.81 0.42
CA LEU A 347 -28.39 -18.05 1.21
C LEU A 347 -29.86 -18.41 1.39
N GLY A 348 -30.75 -17.41 1.48
CA GLY A 348 -32.20 -17.57 1.56
C GLY A 348 -32.84 -18.05 0.26
N SER A 349 -32.21 -17.80 -0.90
CA SER A 349 -32.78 -18.11 -2.21
C SER A 349 -32.79 -19.62 -2.56
N GLN A 350 -32.32 -20.48 -1.65
CA GLN A 350 -32.30 -21.93 -1.79
C GLN A 350 -33.70 -22.51 -2.13
N SER A 351 -34.76 -22.00 -1.50
CA SER A 351 -36.13 -22.51 -1.66
C SER A 351 -36.92 -21.81 -2.76
N GLU A 352 -36.35 -20.78 -3.40
CA GLU A 352 -37.03 -19.97 -4.41
C GLU A 352 -36.83 -20.52 -5.82
N ILE A 353 -37.91 -20.69 -6.58
CA ILE A 353 -37.86 -21.18 -7.97
C ILE A 353 -37.00 -20.26 -8.86
N THR A 354 -37.08 -18.94 -8.65
CA THR A 354 -36.31 -17.92 -9.38
C THR A 354 -34.94 -17.64 -8.75
N GLY A 355 -34.65 -18.20 -7.58
CA GLY A 355 -33.46 -17.93 -6.77
C GLY A 355 -32.24 -18.79 -7.07
N GLN A 356 -32.32 -19.70 -8.06
CA GLN A 356 -31.26 -20.67 -8.36
C GLN A 356 -29.90 -20.01 -8.64
N ALA A 357 -29.86 -18.91 -9.40
CA ALA A 357 -28.60 -18.22 -9.72
C ALA A 357 -27.92 -17.64 -8.46
N ASP A 358 -28.70 -17.06 -7.54
CA ASP A 358 -28.19 -16.54 -6.27
C ASP A 358 -27.70 -17.68 -5.36
N TRP A 359 -28.41 -18.82 -5.36
CA TRP A 359 -28.01 -20.01 -4.60
C TRP A 359 -26.71 -20.63 -5.12
N GLU A 360 -26.54 -20.73 -6.44
CA GLU A 360 -25.28 -21.18 -7.04
C GLU A 360 -24.11 -20.26 -6.65
N THR A 361 -24.33 -18.94 -6.69
CA THR A 361 -23.32 -17.97 -6.24
C THR A 361 -22.98 -18.14 -4.77
N ALA A 362 -23.98 -18.35 -3.89
CA ALA A 362 -23.73 -18.61 -2.46
C ALA A 362 -22.91 -19.89 -2.24
N LYS A 363 -23.25 -21.00 -2.92
CA LYS A 363 -22.48 -22.25 -2.83
C LYS A 363 -21.01 -22.06 -3.23
N ASN A 364 -20.80 -21.29 -4.28
CA ASN A 364 -19.49 -20.95 -4.81
C ASN A 364 -18.69 -20.07 -3.81
N LEU A 365 -19.34 -19.04 -3.27
CA LEU A 365 -18.75 -18.14 -2.30
C LEU A 365 -18.40 -18.83 -0.97
N PHE A 366 -19.20 -19.78 -0.48
CA PHE A 366 -18.94 -20.49 0.78
C PHE A 366 -18.27 -21.86 0.60
N SER A 367 -17.61 -22.10 -0.53
CA SER A 367 -16.82 -23.31 -0.74
C SER A 367 -15.46 -23.24 -0.03
N ALA A 368 -14.94 -24.40 0.41
CA ALA A 368 -13.71 -24.55 1.19
C ALA A 368 -12.40 -24.25 0.43
N GLY A 369 -12.48 -23.78 -0.83
CA GLY A 369 -11.33 -23.48 -1.66
C GLY A 369 -11.66 -22.55 -2.83
N ILE A 370 -10.67 -22.31 -3.67
CA ILE A 370 -10.81 -21.56 -4.92
C ILE A 370 -11.47 -22.51 -5.94
N ARG A 371 -12.79 -22.64 -5.90
CA ARG A 371 -13.52 -23.35 -6.96
C ARG A 371 -13.44 -22.55 -8.25
N LEU A 372 -13.36 -23.24 -9.39
CA LEU A 372 -13.36 -22.57 -10.67
C LEU A 372 -14.73 -21.89 -10.88
N ILE A 373 -14.81 -20.56 -10.81
CA ILE A 373 -16.07 -19.81 -10.90
C ILE A 373 -15.93 -18.75 -11.99
N SER A 374 -16.89 -18.75 -12.91
CA SER A 374 -17.09 -17.73 -13.93
C SER A 374 -17.70 -16.48 -13.28
N GLY A 375 -16.87 -15.63 -12.66
CA GLY A 375 -17.35 -14.36 -12.09
C GLY A 375 -16.48 -13.82 -10.94
N LEU A 376 -16.49 -12.49 -10.78
CA LEU A 376 -15.84 -11.80 -9.67
C LEU A 376 -16.65 -11.99 -8.38
N LEU A 377 -15.98 -12.46 -7.32
CA LEU A 377 -16.53 -12.54 -5.96
C LEU A 377 -15.96 -11.39 -5.12
N PRO A 378 -16.74 -10.33 -4.86
CA PRO A 378 -16.28 -9.17 -4.10
C PRO A 378 -15.63 -9.55 -2.77
N GLY A 379 -14.37 -9.17 -2.61
CA GLY A 379 -13.59 -9.31 -1.38
C GLY A 379 -13.15 -10.73 -1.03
N LYS A 380 -13.50 -11.77 -1.79
CA LYS A 380 -13.06 -13.15 -1.54
C LYS A 380 -11.73 -13.42 -2.25
N LEU A 381 -10.78 -14.09 -1.59
CA LEU A 381 -9.48 -14.48 -2.17
C LEU A 381 -9.55 -15.64 -3.19
N ALA A 382 -10.72 -15.89 -3.77
CA ALA A 382 -10.91 -16.92 -4.81
C ALA A 382 -10.65 -16.41 -6.24
N TYR A 383 -10.04 -15.24 -6.37
CA TYR A 383 -9.87 -14.52 -7.63
C TYR A 383 -8.74 -15.05 -8.53
N GLY A 384 -8.00 -16.06 -8.05
CA GLY A 384 -6.89 -16.66 -8.78
C GLY A 384 -7.26 -17.11 -10.19
N GLN A 385 -8.49 -17.57 -10.44
CA GLN A 385 -8.86 -18.13 -11.75
C GLN A 385 -9.13 -17.09 -12.85
N LEU A 386 -9.69 -15.92 -12.55
CA LEU A 386 -9.99 -14.90 -13.57
C LEU A 386 -8.69 -14.25 -14.08
N LEU A 387 -7.72 -14.11 -13.19
CA LEU A 387 -6.33 -13.82 -13.53
C LEU A 387 -5.71 -15.02 -14.27
N TRP A 388 -5.79 -16.24 -13.73
CA TRP A 388 -5.26 -17.47 -14.34
C TRP A 388 -5.73 -17.73 -15.79
N GLN A 389 -7.02 -17.56 -16.12
CA GLN A 389 -7.51 -17.74 -17.49
C GLN A 389 -7.01 -16.64 -18.43
N SER A 390 -6.71 -15.46 -17.90
CA SER A 390 -6.08 -14.39 -18.66
C SER A 390 -4.57 -14.64 -18.86
N TYR A 391 -3.88 -15.30 -17.92
CA TYR A 391 -2.40 -15.39 -17.89
C TYR A 391 -1.86 -16.84 -17.94
N LYS A 392 -2.48 -17.69 -18.77
CA LYS A 392 -2.30 -19.16 -18.82
C LYS A 392 -0.87 -19.69 -19.05
N ASP A 393 0.09 -18.84 -19.38
CA ASP A 393 1.43 -19.28 -19.81
C ASP A 393 2.52 -19.15 -18.73
N PHE A 394 2.19 -18.74 -17.50
CA PHE A 394 3.17 -18.60 -16.42
C PHE A 394 3.36 -19.91 -15.61
N LYS A 395 4.23 -20.80 -16.11
CA LYS A 395 4.46 -22.17 -15.61
C LYS A 395 4.76 -22.28 -14.10
N ASN A 396 5.54 -21.38 -13.51
CA ASN A 396 5.92 -21.48 -12.08
C ASN A 396 4.84 -20.94 -11.12
N SER A 397 4.00 -20.00 -11.55
CA SER A 397 2.87 -19.51 -10.75
C SER A 397 1.70 -20.50 -10.76
N ALA A 398 1.61 -21.33 -11.79
CA ALA A 398 0.64 -22.41 -11.93
C ALA A 398 0.69 -23.42 -10.77
N GLU A 399 1.89 -23.92 -10.50
CA GLU A 399 2.15 -24.98 -9.53
C GLU A 399 1.93 -24.44 -8.10
N ALA A 400 2.43 -23.24 -7.79
CA ALA A 400 2.24 -22.60 -6.48
C ALA A 400 0.76 -22.21 -6.18
N LEU A 401 -0.01 -21.83 -7.20
CA LEU A 401 -1.44 -21.51 -7.05
C LEU A 401 -2.28 -22.77 -6.78
N GLN A 402 -1.88 -23.91 -7.36
CA GLN A 402 -2.50 -25.22 -7.14
C GLN A 402 -2.27 -25.71 -5.69
N ASP A 403 -1.16 -25.30 -5.07
CA ASP A 403 -0.77 -25.64 -3.69
C ASP A 403 -1.22 -24.61 -2.63
N HIS A 404 -2.18 -23.73 -2.94
CA HIS A 404 -2.72 -22.71 -2.02
C HIS A 404 -1.75 -21.58 -1.62
N HIS A 405 -0.64 -21.37 -2.32
CA HIS A 405 0.33 -20.29 -2.04
C HIS A 405 0.07 -19.04 -2.91
N TRP A 406 -1.14 -18.48 -2.78
CA TRP A 406 -1.62 -17.31 -3.56
C TRP A 406 -0.62 -16.15 -3.60
N LYS A 407 -0.11 -15.73 -2.44
CA LYS A 407 0.82 -14.61 -2.32
C LYS A 407 2.08 -14.84 -3.15
N GLN A 408 2.66 -16.04 -3.09
CA GLN A 408 3.89 -16.37 -3.81
C GLN A 408 3.68 -16.43 -5.32
N ALA A 409 2.55 -17.00 -5.78
CA ALA A 409 2.21 -17.07 -7.19
C ALA A 409 2.01 -15.68 -7.82
N LEU A 410 1.31 -14.79 -7.11
CA LEU A 410 1.10 -13.41 -7.55
C LEU A 410 2.39 -12.59 -7.52
N GLN A 411 3.22 -12.75 -6.48
CA GLN A 411 4.52 -12.09 -6.38
C GLN A 411 5.46 -12.46 -7.52
N ALA A 412 5.55 -13.76 -7.87
CA ALA A 412 6.36 -14.23 -8.99
C ALA A 412 5.89 -13.66 -10.34
N PHE A 413 4.58 -13.50 -10.52
CA PHE A 413 3.98 -12.91 -11.71
C PHE A 413 4.24 -11.40 -11.81
N ILE A 414 3.98 -10.64 -10.74
CA ILE A 414 4.27 -9.20 -10.66
C ILE A 414 5.75 -8.97 -10.97
N ALA A 415 6.65 -9.73 -10.34
CA ALA A 415 8.08 -9.64 -10.61
C ALA A 415 8.44 -9.94 -12.08
N GLY A 416 7.82 -10.97 -12.67
CA GLY A 416 8.06 -11.35 -14.06
C GLY A 416 7.58 -10.31 -15.09
N THR A 417 6.46 -9.65 -14.81
CA THR A 417 5.82 -8.64 -15.68
C THR A 417 6.38 -7.23 -15.48
N ALA A 418 6.70 -6.83 -14.25
CA ALA A 418 7.38 -5.56 -13.97
C ALA A 418 8.76 -5.50 -14.65
N GLN A 419 9.48 -6.62 -14.69
CA GLN A 419 10.74 -6.74 -15.43
C GLN A 419 10.55 -6.49 -16.93
N MET A 420 9.46 -6.96 -17.53
CA MET A 420 9.13 -6.75 -18.94
C MET A 420 8.80 -5.29 -19.24
N VAL A 421 7.95 -4.65 -18.44
CA VAL A 421 7.58 -3.22 -18.59
C VAL A 421 8.82 -2.33 -18.49
N THR A 422 9.69 -2.61 -17.51
CA THR A 422 10.93 -1.84 -17.32
C THR A 422 11.89 -1.99 -18.51
N LEU A 423 12.02 -3.21 -19.04
CA LEU A 423 12.84 -3.46 -20.24
C LEU A 423 12.24 -2.86 -21.52
N GLY A 424 10.90 -2.80 -21.62
CA GLY A 424 10.18 -2.09 -22.68
C GLY A 424 10.49 -0.59 -22.70
N LYS A 425 10.48 0.07 -21.52
CA LYS A 425 10.87 1.49 -21.39
C LYS A 425 12.32 1.74 -21.82
N LEU A 426 13.26 0.92 -21.34
CA LEU A 426 14.68 1.02 -21.69
C LEU A 426 14.94 0.78 -23.19
N SER A 427 14.03 0.11 -23.90
CA SER A 427 14.10 -0.06 -25.37
C SER A 427 13.55 1.16 -26.12
N LEU A 428 12.50 1.80 -25.59
CA LEU A 428 11.90 3.02 -26.16
C LEU A 428 12.80 4.25 -25.97
N GLU A 429 13.40 4.38 -24.78
CA GLU A 429 14.34 5.47 -24.46
C GLU A 429 15.64 5.40 -25.28
N ALA A 430 16.07 4.19 -25.69
CA ALA A 430 17.21 4.01 -26.57
C ALA A 430 16.96 4.46 -28.03
N SER A 431 15.70 4.64 -28.43
CA SER A 431 15.29 5.14 -29.75
C SER A 431 14.86 6.61 -29.74
N ALA A 432 14.81 7.26 -28.57
CA ALA A 432 14.51 8.68 -28.48
C ALA A 432 15.79 9.51 -28.75
N PRO A 433 15.76 10.50 -29.67
CA PRO A 433 16.84 11.47 -29.74
C PRO A 433 16.94 12.22 -28.40
N PRO A 434 18.15 12.66 -27.98
CA PRO A 434 18.32 13.37 -26.72
C PRO A 434 17.38 14.56 -26.67
N ALA A 435 16.40 14.50 -25.77
CA ALA A 435 15.49 15.61 -25.56
C ALA A 435 16.31 16.79 -25.01
N GLN A 436 16.36 17.87 -25.78
CA GLN A 436 16.83 19.15 -25.26
C GLN A 436 15.86 19.57 -24.14
N ALA A 437 16.34 19.47 -22.90
CA ALA A 437 15.65 20.01 -21.75
C ALA A 437 15.55 21.53 -21.92
N THR A 438 14.42 22.00 -22.44
CA THR A 438 14.05 23.41 -22.36
C THR A 438 13.51 23.63 -20.95
N SER A 439 14.41 24.06 -20.05
CA SER A 439 14.03 24.48 -18.70
C SER A 439 13.23 25.78 -18.81
N THR A 440 11.91 25.68 -18.80
CA THR A 440 11.09 26.83 -18.44
C THR A 440 11.09 26.94 -16.92
N ALA A 441 11.50 28.10 -16.40
CA ALA A 441 11.58 28.37 -14.98
C ALA A 441 10.22 28.10 -14.30
N PRO A 442 10.16 27.29 -13.23
CA PRO A 442 8.94 27.14 -12.46
C PRO A 442 8.73 28.44 -11.66
N VAL A 443 7.66 29.16 -11.96
CA VAL A 443 7.14 30.17 -11.05
C VAL A 443 6.69 29.44 -9.78
N ALA A 444 7.14 29.87 -8.60
CA ALA A 444 6.67 29.36 -7.31
C ALA A 444 5.15 29.48 -7.27
N LYS A 445 4.46 28.35 -7.48
CA LYS A 445 3.02 28.30 -7.35
C LYS A 445 2.71 28.18 -5.86
N PRO A 446 1.79 28.99 -5.31
CA PRO A 446 1.32 28.78 -3.95
C PRO A 446 0.83 27.34 -3.78
N VAL A 447 1.00 26.78 -2.57
CA VAL A 447 0.48 25.46 -2.20
C VAL A 447 -1.01 25.41 -2.57
N ALA A 448 -1.32 24.68 -3.64
CA ALA A 448 -2.63 24.65 -4.26
C ALA A 448 -3.29 23.30 -3.98
N ALA A 449 -4.62 23.32 -3.83
CA ALA A 449 -5.41 22.10 -3.70
C ALA A 449 -5.13 21.14 -4.86
N LEU A 450 -5.03 19.84 -4.54
CA LEU A 450 -4.76 18.80 -5.52
C LEU A 450 -5.85 18.77 -6.60
N GLN A 451 -5.42 18.76 -7.86
CA GLN A 451 -6.31 18.57 -9.01
C GLN A 451 -6.42 17.09 -9.34
N TRP A 452 -7.63 16.62 -9.59
CA TRP A 452 -7.89 15.21 -9.92
C TRP A 452 -7.03 14.70 -11.07
N SER A 453 -6.82 15.52 -12.10
CA SER A 453 -5.99 15.20 -13.27
C SER A 453 -4.52 14.91 -12.97
N LYS A 454 -4.02 15.28 -11.78
CA LYS A 454 -2.64 15.02 -11.33
C LYS A 454 -2.55 13.86 -10.35
N VAL A 455 -3.68 13.35 -9.86
CA VAL A 455 -3.70 12.19 -9.00
C VAL A 455 -3.25 10.99 -9.85
N LYS A 456 -2.50 10.06 -9.24
CA LYS A 456 -2.27 8.74 -9.83
C LYS A 456 -2.73 7.69 -8.83
N PRO A 457 -3.42 6.63 -9.26
CA PRO A 457 -4.07 5.65 -8.36
C PRO A 457 -3.06 4.94 -7.45
N THR A 458 -1.85 4.76 -7.96
CA THR A 458 -0.77 3.96 -7.38
C THR A 458 0.44 4.84 -7.03
N ALA A 459 0.26 6.17 -6.98
CA ALA A 459 1.31 7.09 -6.53
C ALA A 459 1.77 6.74 -5.12
N LEU A 460 3.09 6.69 -4.92
CA LEU A 460 3.69 6.32 -3.65
C LEU A 460 3.16 7.18 -2.48
N MET A 461 3.10 8.50 -2.64
CA MET A 461 2.57 9.42 -1.63
C MET A 461 1.11 9.15 -1.24
N ARG A 462 0.36 8.45 -2.10
CA ARG A 462 -1.05 8.12 -1.87
C ARG A 462 -1.25 6.73 -1.30
N THR A 463 -0.42 5.77 -1.70
CA THR A 463 -0.46 4.39 -1.20
C THR A 463 0.20 4.28 0.18
N VAL A 464 1.29 5.02 0.42
CA VAL A 464 1.97 5.05 1.73
C VAL A 464 1.09 5.64 2.84
N LEU A 465 0.09 6.47 2.51
CA LEU A 465 -0.82 7.04 3.51
C LEU A 465 -2.04 6.16 3.82
N GLN A 466 -2.24 5.05 3.11
CA GLN A 466 -3.37 4.14 3.35
C GLN A 466 -3.58 3.66 4.79
N PRO A 467 -2.56 3.39 5.62
CA PRO A 467 -2.81 2.91 6.97
C PRO A 467 -3.32 4.01 7.89
N PHE A 468 -3.06 5.28 7.57
CA PHE A 468 -3.57 6.42 8.31
C PHE A 468 -5.01 6.75 7.92
N GLU A 469 -5.54 6.17 6.85
CA GLU A 469 -6.91 6.43 6.42
C GLU A 469 -7.93 5.91 7.44
N ALA A 470 -8.85 6.78 7.82
CA ALA A 470 -10.00 6.43 8.64
C ALA A 470 -11.07 5.74 7.77
N SER A 471 -10.79 4.49 7.40
CA SER A 471 -11.55 3.72 6.41
C SER A 471 -12.98 3.35 6.82
N ASP A 472 -13.34 3.51 8.09
CA ASP A 472 -14.66 3.25 8.68
C ASP A 472 -15.40 4.51 9.14
N VAL A 473 -14.81 5.69 8.94
CA VAL A 473 -15.39 7.00 9.31
C VAL A 473 -16.03 7.65 8.08
N ALA A 474 -17.17 8.31 8.28
CA ALA A 474 -17.83 9.11 7.26
C ALA A 474 -17.96 10.56 7.75
N LEU A 475 -17.44 11.53 6.99
CA LEU A 475 -17.40 12.93 7.39
C LEU A 475 -18.79 13.54 7.59
N LYS A 476 -19.81 13.01 6.89
CA LYS A 476 -21.20 13.46 7.01
C LYS A 476 -21.79 13.26 8.40
N ASP A 477 -21.26 12.32 9.16
CA ASP A 477 -21.73 11.96 10.51
C ASP A 477 -20.96 12.75 11.59
N LEU A 478 -19.99 13.59 11.18
CA LEU A 478 -19.14 14.38 12.06
C LEU A 478 -19.52 15.87 12.03
N LYS A 479 -19.18 16.59 13.11
CA LYS A 479 -19.41 18.04 13.17
C LYS A 479 -18.28 18.78 12.49
N LYS A 480 -18.58 19.47 11.38
CA LYS A 480 -17.62 20.34 10.70
C LYS A 480 -17.23 21.54 11.56
N SER A 481 -15.94 21.79 11.69
CA SER A 481 -15.37 22.98 12.31
C SER A 481 -15.47 24.18 11.37
N SER A 482 -15.86 25.33 11.91
CA SER A 482 -16.04 26.58 11.15
C SER A 482 -14.73 27.35 10.93
N THR A 483 -13.61 26.92 11.49
CA THR A 483 -12.37 27.70 11.55
C THR A 483 -11.18 27.11 10.80
N ASN A 484 -11.18 25.81 10.50
CA ASN A 484 -9.98 25.10 10.04
C ASN A 484 -10.27 23.90 9.12
N GLY A 485 -11.49 23.79 8.56
CA GLY A 485 -11.85 22.74 7.61
C GLY A 485 -11.89 21.30 8.16
N THR A 486 -11.66 21.11 9.46
CA THR A 486 -11.67 19.79 10.13
C THR A 486 -13.07 19.35 10.58
N TYR A 487 -13.20 18.09 10.97
CA TYR A 487 -14.44 17.45 11.42
C TYR A 487 -14.20 16.76 12.76
N VAL A 488 -15.08 16.96 13.72
CA VAL A 488 -14.93 16.40 15.07
C VAL A 488 -16.01 15.35 15.32
N ASP A 489 -15.59 14.17 15.77
CA ASP A 489 -16.49 13.16 16.31
C ASP A 489 -16.92 13.57 17.73
N SER A 490 -18.22 13.75 17.92
CA SER A 490 -18.78 14.18 19.20
C SER A 490 -18.70 13.08 20.28
N THR A 491 -18.48 11.83 19.89
CA THR A 491 -18.42 10.69 20.82
C THR A 491 -16.99 10.45 21.31
N SER A 492 -16.03 10.36 20.38
CA SER A 492 -14.62 10.10 20.72
C SER A 492 -13.78 11.36 20.91
N ASN A 493 -14.31 12.53 20.56
CA ASN A 493 -13.60 13.81 20.51
C ASN A 493 -12.36 13.80 19.59
N ARG A 494 -12.31 12.85 18.64
CA ARG A 494 -11.25 12.77 17.63
C ARG A 494 -11.53 13.74 16.48
N THR A 495 -10.47 14.33 15.94
CA THR A 495 -10.53 15.26 14.82
C THR A 495 -10.09 14.57 13.53
N TYR A 496 -10.77 14.86 12.44
CA TYR A 496 -10.55 14.30 11.12
C TYR A 496 -10.47 15.41 10.08
N ALA A 497 -9.75 15.18 8.98
CA ALA A 497 -9.68 16.12 7.87
C ALA A 497 -9.72 15.40 6.52
N PRO A 498 -10.38 16.00 5.51
CA PRO A 498 -10.25 15.58 4.13
C PRO A 498 -8.89 16.05 3.58
N VAL A 499 -8.01 15.11 3.24
CA VAL A 499 -6.71 15.39 2.62
C VAL A 499 -6.65 14.59 1.31
N GLU A 500 -6.46 15.28 0.19
CA GLU A 500 -6.39 14.68 -1.15
C GLU A 500 -7.53 13.70 -1.49
N GLY A 501 -8.74 13.98 -1.00
CA GLY A 501 -9.93 13.17 -1.27
C GLY A 501 -10.16 12.00 -0.32
N LYS A 502 -9.25 11.79 0.65
CA LYS A 502 -9.35 10.73 1.65
C LYS A 502 -9.50 11.32 3.05
N VAL A 503 -9.94 10.50 4.00
CA VAL A 503 -10.24 10.94 5.38
C VAL A 503 -9.13 10.46 6.29
N TYR A 504 -8.50 11.41 7.00
CA TYR A 504 -7.43 11.10 7.96
C TYR A 504 -7.78 11.63 9.34
N PRO A 505 -7.46 10.88 10.42
CA PRO A 505 -7.41 11.46 11.76
C PRO A 505 -6.26 12.47 11.79
N VAL A 506 -6.52 13.65 12.35
CA VAL A 506 -5.53 14.72 12.46
C VAL A 506 -5.48 15.29 13.87
N VAL A 507 -4.29 15.73 14.25
CA VAL A 507 -4.05 16.45 15.50
C VAL A 507 -3.29 17.73 15.19
N LYS A 508 -3.51 18.77 16.00
CA LYS A 508 -2.74 20.02 15.91
C LYS A 508 -1.62 19.99 16.94
N THR A 509 -0.37 19.93 16.48
CA THR A 509 0.84 19.98 17.31
C THR A 509 1.48 21.37 17.15
N GLY A 510 1.30 22.25 18.14
CA GLY A 510 1.75 23.65 18.03
C GLY A 510 1.03 24.40 16.89
N PRO A 511 1.75 25.06 15.95
CA PRO A 511 1.14 25.70 14.79
C PRO A 511 0.79 24.73 13.64
N VAL A 512 1.28 23.49 13.66
CA VAL A 512 1.23 22.55 12.52
C VAL A 512 0.16 21.47 12.72
N TRP A 513 -0.57 21.12 11.66
CA TRP A 513 -1.45 19.95 11.65
C TRP A 513 -0.67 18.71 11.27
N ARG A 514 -0.96 17.56 11.88
CA ARG A 514 -0.32 16.27 11.53
C ARG A 514 -1.37 15.19 11.41
N MET A 515 -1.16 14.25 10.48
CA MET A 515 -1.91 13.00 10.44
C MET A 515 -1.54 12.13 11.64
N ILE A 516 -2.48 11.37 12.18
CA ILE A 516 -2.22 10.47 13.31
C ILE A 516 -2.94 9.14 13.13
N ARG A 517 -2.28 8.05 13.51
CA ARG A 517 -2.90 6.73 13.69
C ARG A 517 -2.50 6.19 15.05
N ASP A 518 -3.46 6.10 15.97
CA ASP A 518 -3.22 5.70 17.36
C ASP A 518 -2.11 6.51 18.05
N ARG A 519 -0.91 5.93 18.22
CA ARG A 519 0.28 6.59 18.81
C ARG A 519 1.33 7.01 17.77
N GLN A 520 1.10 6.75 16.48
CA GLN A 520 2.03 7.04 15.40
C GLN A 520 1.64 8.34 14.70
N GLN A 521 2.61 9.24 14.56
CA GLN A 521 2.45 10.47 13.77
C GLN A 521 2.78 10.20 12.30
N GLY A 522 1.94 10.72 11.41
CA GLY A 522 2.16 10.78 9.98
C GLY A 522 2.73 12.14 9.55
N PRO A 523 2.73 12.46 8.24
CA PRO A 523 3.29 13.68 7.72
C PRO A 523 2.61 14.94 8.27
N ALA A 524 3.36 16.03 8.27
CA ALA A 524 2.82 17.37 8.52
C ALA A 524 1.84 17.79 7.41
N LEU A 525 0.90 18.65 7.78
CA LEU A 525 -0.14 19.17 6.92
C LEU A 525 -0.13 20.69 6.97
N LEU A 526 -0.24 21.30 5.79
CA LEU A 526 -0.39 22.74 5.61
C LEU A 526 -1.82 23.10 5.22
N ALA A 527 -2.26 24.29 5.64
CA ALA A 527 -3.52 24.84 5.16
C ALA A 527 -3.32 25.47 3.78
N ALA A 528 -3.99 24.91 2.77
CA ALA A 528 -4.13 25.50 1.45
C ALA A 528 -5.24 26.59 1.44
N SER A 529 -5.39 27.27 0.30
CA SER A 529 -6.48 28.22 0.09
C SER A 529 -7.84 27.57 0.36
N GLY A 530 -8.66 28.21 1.20
CA GLY A 530 -9.98 27.68 1.61
C GLY A 530 -9.98 26.80 2.88
N GLN A 531 -8.92 26.82 3.68
CA GLN A 531 -8.77 26.04 4.94
C GLN A 531 -8.73 24.52 4.73
N GLN A 532 -8.45 24.05 3.51
CA GLN A 532 -8.22 22.63 3.23
C GLN A 532 -6.82 22.24 3.68
N LEU A 533 -6.69 21.10 4.37
CA LEU A 533 -5.38 20.57 4.72
C LEU A 533 -4.82 19.75 3.55
N VAL A 534 -3.56 20.01 3.22
CA VAL A 534 -2.78 19.28 2.21
C VAL A 534 -1.48 18.79 2.83
N ILE A 535 -0.87 17.76 2.26
CA ILE A 535 0.41 17.23 2.73
C ILE A 535 1.47 18.32 2.61
N ASP A 536 2.22 18.56 3.68
CA ASP A 536 3.35 19.45 3.66
C ASP A 536 4.46 18.84 2.79
N PRO A 537 4.88 19.51 1.70
CA PRO A 537 5.98 19.02 0.89
C PRO A 537 7.32 19.03 1.64
N ASP A 538 7.51 19.89 2.65
CA ASP A 538 8.71 19.88 3.49
C ASP A 538 8.56 18.82 4.59
N ILE A 539 8.80 17.57 4.21
CA ILE A 539 8.84 16.47 5.16
C ILE A 539 10.07 16.69 6.03
N HIS A 540 9.86 17.21 7.24
CA HIS A 540 10.82 17.08 8.33
C HIS A 540 10.95 15.58 8.66
N THR A 541 11.86 14.91 7.95
CA THR A 541 11.99 13.45 7.98
C THR A 541 12.49 13.02 9.35
N VAL A 542 11.58 12.50 10.17
CA VAL A 542 11.96 11.81 11.40
C VAL A 542 12.63 10.50 10.99
N HIS A 543 13.95 10.43 11.12
CA HIS A 543 14.71 9.18 11.01
C HIS A 543 14.30 8.26 12.18
N TYR A 544 13.50 7.24 11.89
CA TYR A 544 13.28 6.13 12.81
C TYR A 544 14.38 5.09 12.64
N GLY A 545 15.57 5.40 13.13
CA GLY A 545 16.55 4.37 13.55
C GLY A 545 16.04 3.74 14.84
N LYS A 546 15.22 2.68 14.75
CA LYS A 546 14.79 1.95 15.95
C LYS A 546 15.86 0.94 16.35
N ALA A 547 16.28 1.08 17.61
CA ALA A 547 17.09 0.11 18.30
C ALA A 547 16.40 -1.23 18.43
N LEU A 548 17.15 -2.29 18.17
CA LEU A 548 16.97 -3.55 18.86
C LEU A 548 18.35 -4.12 19.17
N SER A 549 18.67 -4.21 20.46
CA SER A 549 19.85 -4.91 20.95
C SER A 549 19.40 -5.96 21.97
N LYS A 550 19.37 -7.23 21.53
CA LYS A 550 19.87 -8.41 22.26
C LYS A 550 19.61 -9.71 21.48
N MET A 551 20.68 -10.50 21.41
CA MET A 551 20.78 -11.95 21.12
C MET A 551 20.85 -12.44 19.66
N HIS A 552 22.01 -13.06 19.40
CA HIS A 552 22.50 -13.82 18.26
C HIS A 552 21.48 -14.80 17.61
N ASN A 553 21.11 -14.56 16.35
CA ASN A 553 20.95 -15.60 15.33
C ASN A 553 20.71 -15.00 13.92
N GLN A 554 21.24 -15.63 12.86
CA GLN A 554 21.00 -15.21 11.46
C GLN A 554 19.51 -15.26 11.07
N TYR A 555 18.74 -16.14 11.73
CA TYR A 555 17.29 -16.24 11.63
C TYR A 555 16.54 -15.01 12.18
N VAL A 556 17.12 -14.33 13.18
CA VAL A 556 16.52 -13.14 13.79
C VAL A 556 16.74 -11.92 12.91
N VAL A 557 17.91 -11.77 12.26
CA VAL A 557 18.16 -10.66 11.31
C VAL A 557 17.13 -10.68 10.17
N ASP A 558 16.88 -11.85 9.60
CA ASP A 558 15.90 -12.03 8.54
C ASP A 558 14.45 -11.82 9.04
N ARG A 559 14.15 -12.13 10.31
CA ARG A 559 12.85 -11.84 10.93
C ARG A 559 12.69 -10.33 11.18
N THR A 560 13.68 -9.66 11.77
CA THR A 560 13.68 -8.21 12.03
C THR A 560 13.57 -7.42 10.73
N ALA A 561 14.33 -7.79 9.70
CA ALA A 561 14.20 -7.16 8.38
C ALA A 561 12.80 -7.38 7.79
N ARG A 562 12.21 -8.57 7.94
CA ARG A 562 10.83 -8.86 7.51
C ARG A 562 9.76 -8.24 8.41
N ASP A 563 10.10 -7.71 9.58
CA ASP A 563 9.18 -6.96 10.43
C ASP A 563 9.13 -5.48 10.00
N ILE A 564 10.18 -4.97 9.36
CA ILE A 564 10.30 -3.57 8.91
C ILE A 564 10.02 -3.44 7.40
N LEU A 565 10.41 -4.44 6.61
CA LEU A 565 10.53 -4.38 5.16
C LEU A 565 9.90 -5.61 4.47
N ASN A 566 9.13 -5.37 3.41
CA ASN A 566 8.81 -6.37 2.39
C ASN A 566 10.01 -6.50 1.43
N ILE A 567 10.81 -7.54 1.60
CA ILE A 567 12.03 -7.72 0.81
C ILE A 567 11.68 -8.08 -0.65
N GLU A 568 12.11 -7.25 -1.59
CA GLU A 568 11.90 -7.42 -3.03
C GLU A 568 13.09 -8.15 -3.69
N ALA A 569 14.32 -7.75 -3.34
CA ALA A 569 15.55 -8.30 -3.91
C ALA A 569 16.71 -8.28 -2.90
N ARG A 570 17.60 -9.29 -2.98
CA ARG A 570 18.82 -9.41 -2.17
C ARG A 570 20.02 -9.57 -3.09
N GLY A 571 21.07 -8.81 -2.85
CA GLY A 571 22.28 -8.78 -3.66
C GLY A 571 22.12 -7.98 -4.96
N MET A 572 23.22 -7.37 -5.40
CA MET A 572 23.23 -6.53 -6.61
C MET A 572 22.86 -7.31 -7.87
N GLU A 573 23.07 -8.62 -7.92
CA GLU A 573 22.63 -9.45 -9.04
C GLU A 573 21.10 -9.53 -9.14
N ALA A 574 20.42 -9.85 -8.03
CA ALA A 574 18.97 -9.91 -8.01
C ALA A 574 18.35 -8.52 -8.18
N ILE A 575 18.95 -7.47 -7.59
CA ILE A 575 18.48 -6.08 -7.72
C ILE A 575 18.58 -5.64 -9.18
N ARG A 576 19.71 -5.87 -9.87
CA ARG A 576 19.82 -5.56 -11.32
C ARG A 576 18.80 -6.30 -12.17
N THR A 577 18.50 -7.54 -11.79
CA THR A 577 17.55 -8.38 -12.52
C THR A 577 16.12 -7.89 -12.34
N LYS A 578 15.71 -7.56 -11.10
CA LYS A 578 14.33 -7.22 -10.76
C LYS A 578 14.01 -5.72 -10.85
N HIS A 579 14.98 -4.86 -10.54
CA HIS A 579 14.85 -3.41 -10.43
C HIS A 579 16.08 -2.69 -11.03
N PRO A 580 16.25 -2.69 -12.36
CA PRO A 580 17.45 -2.15 -13.01
C PRO A 580 17.67 -0.65 -12.72
N GLU A 581 16.61 0.16 -12.62
CA GLU A 581 16.74 1.57 -12.22
C GLU A 581 17.21 1.73 -10.78
N LYS A 582 16.62 0.98 -9.83
CA LYS A 582 17.10 0.97 -8.43
C LYS A 582 18.58 0.54 -8.37
N ALA A 583 18.97 -0.45 -9.17
CA ALA A 583 20.38 -0.86 -9.28
C ALA A 583 21.28 0.27 -9.82
N ARG A 584 20.85 0.99 -10.86
CA ARG A 584 21.57 2.14 -11.42
C ARG A 584 21.75 3.23 -10.36
N MET A 585 20.70 3.56 -9.62
CA MET A 585 20.72 4.58 -8.57
C MET A 585 21.62 4.20 -7.39
N ILE A 586 21.64 2.92 -6.98
CA ILE A 586 22.59 2.42 -5.97
C ILE A 586 24.03 2.58 -6.47
N VAL A 587 24.29 2.25 -7.74
CA VAL A 587 25.63 2.40 -8.33
C VAL A 587 26.07 3.88 -8.33
N GLN A 588 25.20 4.80 -8.77
CA GLN A 588 25.49 6.23 -8.77
C GLN A 588 25.77 6.77 -7.37
N ALA A 589 24.90 6.43 -6.41
CA ALA A 589 25.06 6.80 -5.01
C ALA A 589 26.40 6.30 -4.44
N MET A 590 26.78 5.07 -4.77
CA MET A 590 28.04 4.48 -4.34
C MET A 590 29.26 5.15 -4.99
N ASP A 591 29.20 5.46 -6.28
CA ASP A 591 30.28 6.16 -6.98
C ASP A 591 30.50 7.57 -6.40
N LEU A 592 29.41 8.28 -6.09
CA LEU A 592 29.48 9.58 -5.42
C LEU A 592 29.95 9.48 -3.96
N ALA A 593 29.50 8.47 -3.21
CA ALA A 593 29.98 8.21 -1.85
C ALA A 593 31.48 7.89 -1.83
N ARG A 594 31.97 7.12 -2.82
CA ARG A 594 33.40 6.84 -3.03
C ARG A 594 34.18 8.11 -3.35
N TYR A 595 33.62 8.97 -4.20
CA TYR A 595 34.21 10.27 -4.51
C TYR A 595 34.39 11.12 -3.24
N TYR A 596 33.32 11.25 -2.43
CA TYR A 596 33.41 11.97 -1.15
C TYR A 596 34.40 11.32 -0.18
N ALA A 597 34.38 10.00 -0.03
CA ALA A 597 35.29 9.27 0.84
C ALA A 597 36.77 9.46 0.44
N PHE A 598 37.08 9.33 -0.86
CA PHE A 598 38.42 9.49 -1.38
C PHE A 598 38.95 10.91 -1.15
N ASN A 599 38.18 11.92 -1.55
CA ASN A 599 38.56 13.31 -1.36
C ASN A 599 38.67 13.68 0.11
N SER A 600 37.79 13.16 0.97
CA SER A 600 37.86 13.38 2.42
C SER A 600 39.17 12.87 3.01
N LEU A 601 39.62 11.66 2.61
CA LEU A 601 40.90 11.12 3.06
C LEU A 601 42.08 11.95 2.55
N HIS A 602 42.01 12.41 1.30
CA HIS A 602 43.04 13.28 0.72
C HIS A 602 43.14 14.62 1.47
N ASN A 603 42.00 15.29 1.66
CA ASN A 603 41.93 16.58 2.34
C ASN A 603 42.31 16.47 3.83
N LEU A 604 41.93 15.38 4.50
CA LEU A 604 42.36 15.09 5.88
C LEU A 604 43.89 14.97 5.99
N ALA A 605 44.56 14.42 4.97
CA ALA A 605 46.01 14.33 4.97
C ALA A 605 46.67 15.72 4.89
N GLN A 606 46.07 16.65 4.14
CA GLN A 606 46.56 18.04 4.01
C GLN A 606 46.34 18.86 5.30
N LEU A 607 45.26 18.59 6.04
CA LEU A 607 44.93 19.28 7.29
C LEU A 607 45.97 19.12 8.41
N ARG A 608 46.92 18.17 8.29
CA ARG A 608 48.06 18.02 9.22
C ARG A 608 48.92 19.28 9.34
N HIS A 609 48.89 20.16 8.34
CA HIS A 609 49.63 21.42 8.35
C HIS A 609 48.92 22.53 9.14
N LEU A 610 47.65 22.34 9.54
CA LEU A 610 46.86 23.27 10.37
C LEU A 610 46.83 24.72 9.83
N ASN A 611 46.74 24.88 8.50
CA ASN A 611 46.74 26.19 7.88
C ASN A 611 45.43 26.93 8.18
N PRO A 612 45.47 28.09 8.87
CA PRO A 612 44.28 28.85 9.20
C PRO A 612 43.65 29.48 7.96
N GLY A 613 42.33 29.68 7.98
CA GLY A 613 41.59 30.38 6.92
C GLY A 613 41.33 29.55 5.66
N THR A 614 41.67 28.26 5.66
CA THR A 614 41.24 27.34 4.60
C THR A 614 39.74 27.02 4.75
N ARG A 615 39.13 26.48 3.67
CA ARG A 615 37.72 26.06 3.67
C ARG A 615 37.44 25.09 4.81
N LEU A 616 38.27 24.05 4.94
CA LEU A 616 38.11 23.03 5.98
C LEU A 616 38.49 23.52 7.37
N ASP A 617 39.45 24.45 7.51
CA ASP A 617 39.68 25.11 8.81
C ASP A 617 38.42 25.84 9.30
N THR A 618 37.80 26.63 8.42
CA THR A 618 36.57 27.38 8.73
C THR A 618 35.41 26.43 9.04
N PHE A 619 35.20 25.42 8.21
CA PHE A 619 34.12 24.45 8.38
C PHE A 619 34.27 23.64 9.66
N LEU A 620 35.45 23.06 9.94
CA LEU A 620 35.65 22.20 11.12
C LEU A 620 35.55 22.99 12.43
N LYS A 621 36.05 24.23 12.47
CA LYS A 621 35.87 25.12 13.63
C LYS A 621 34.40 25.38 13.93
N ALA A 622 33.61 25.69 12.90
CA ALA A 622 32.17 25.89 13.04
C ALA A 622 31.44 24.59 13.42
N PHE A 623 31.80 23.47 12.80
CA PHE A 623 31.15 22.16 13.01
C PHE A 623 31.35 21.62 14.43
N PHE A 624 32.50 21.87 15.06
CA PHE A 624 32.80 21.41 16.43
C PHE A 624 32.65 22.49 17.51
N ASP A 625 32.32 23.73 17.13
CA ASP A 625 32.42 24.92 17.97
C ASP A 625 33.77 25.01 18.68
N ALA A 626 34.84 24.99 17.89
CA ALA A 626 36.21 25.05 18.35
C ALA A 626 36.88 26.35 17.91
N ASP A 627 37.59 27.01 18.83
CA ASP A 627 38.32 28.25 18.52
C ASP A 627 39.50 28.00 17.54
N HIS A 628 40.13 26.84 17.65
CA HIS A 628 41.24 26.41 16.80
C HIS A 628 41.19 24.90 16.57
N LEU A 629 41.76 24.46 15.45
CA LEU A 629 42.00 23.06 15.18
C LEU A 629 43.33 22.64 15.79
N ASP A 630 43.35 21.49 16.45
CA ASP A 630 44.55 20.88 16.99
C ASP A 630 44.72 19.43 16.48
N ALA A 631 45.87 18.84 16.79
CA ALA A 631 46.16 17.46 16.38
C ALA A 631 45.21 16.44 17.05
N SER A 632 44.70 16.72 18.25
CA SER A 632 43.78 15.85 18.99
C SER A 632 42.46 15.69 18.22
N LEU A 633 41.84 16.81 17.84
CA LEU A 633 40.60 16.82 17.10
C LEU A 633 40.75 16.15 15.72
N LEU A 634 41.85 16.43 15.01
CA LEU A 634 42.15 15.77 13.74
C LEU A 634 42.33 14.25 13.88
N ASP A 635 42.99 13.78 14.94
CA ASP A 635 43.14 12.35 15.22
C ASP A 635 41.80 11.69 15.57
N LYS A 636 40.91 12.38 16.28
CA LYS A 636 39.53 11.92 16.53
C LYS A 636 38.74 11.77 15.23
N ILE A 637 38.76 12.80 14.36
CA ILE A 637 38.11 12.76 13.04
C ILE A 637 38.66 11.58 12.23
N LYS A 638 39.99 11.48 12.13
CA LYS A 638 40.67 10.40 11.41
C LYS A 638 40.24 9.03 11.91
N LYS A 639 40.18 8.82 13.23
CA LYS A 639 39.80 7.54 13.83
C LYS A 639 38.39 7.10 13.44
N VAL A 640 37.47 8.04 13.22
CA VAL A 640 36.07 7.74 12.88
C VAL A 640 35.83 7.64 11.38
N ILE A 641 36.41 8.52 10.56
CA ILE A 641 36.11 8.53 9.12
C ILE A 641 36.93 7.51 8.32
N VAL A 642 38.17 7.18 8.76
CA VAL A 642 39.04 6.27 7.99
C VAL A 642 38.41 4.89 7.79
N PRO A 643 37.85 4.20 8.82
CA PRO A 643 37.20 2.91 8.61
C PRO A 643 36.07 2.94 7.57
N ILE A 644 35.26 4.00 7.58
CA ILE A 644 34.13 4.19 6.66
C ILE A 644 34.65 4.42 5.24
N CYS A 645 35.57 5.37 5.09
CA CYS A 645 36.13 5.71 3.79
C CYS A 645 36.88 4.50 3.19
N THR A 646 37.67 3.78 3.99
CA THR A 646 38.35 2.55 3.57
C THR A 646 37.35 1.50 3.09
N ALA A 647 36.24 1.28 3.80
CA ALA A 647 35.21 0.33 3.34
C ALA A 647 34.55 0.73 2.02
N LEU A 648 34.40 2.03 1.74
CA LEU A 648 33.84 2.51 0.47
C LEU A 648 34.82 2.38 -0.70
N VAL A 649 36.12 2.59 -0.45
CA VAL A 649 37.17 2.64 -1.49
C VAL A 649 38.04 1.37 -1.58
N ASP A 650 37.79 0.34 -0.77
CA ASP A 650 38.57 -0.92 -0.78
C ASP A 650 38.46 -1.60 -2.16
N PRO A 651 39.58 -1.74 -2.91
CA PRO A 651 39.56 -2.36 -4.23
C PRO A 651 39.27 -3.87 -4.20
N ASN A 652 39.39 -4.52 -3.03
CA ASN A 652 39.11 -5.95 -2.86
C ASN A 652 37.63 -6.22 -2.56
N GLU A 653 36.86 -5.23 -2.13
CA GLU A 653 35.41 -5.34 -2.01
C GLU A 653 34.75 -4.91 -3.33
N ASP A 654 34.37 -5.88 -4.17
CA ASP A 654 33.55 -5.61 -5.33
C ASP A 654 32.10 -5.33 -4.88
N LEU A 655 31.87 -4.11 -4.38
CA LEU A 655 30.54 -3.64 -3.98
C LEU A 655 29.55 -3.65 -5.16
N MET A 656 30.03 -3.74 -6.41
CA MET A 656 29.17 -3.91 -7.58
C MET A 656 28.60 -5.34 -7.67
N LYS A 657 29.17 -6.33 -7.00
CA LYS A 657 28.67 -7.72 -6.94
C LYS A 657 28.33 -8.15 -5.51
N THR A 658 28.08 -7.18 -4.65
CA THR A 658 27.83 -7.46 -3.23
C THR A 658 26.48 -8.13 -3.01
N GLU A 659 26.47 -9.09 -2.10
CA GLU A 659 25.26 -9.68 -1.51
C GLU A 659 24.73 -8.85 -0.34
N ARG A 660 25.44 -7.79 0.06
CA ARG A 660 25.11 -6.97 1.24
C ARG A 660 23.92 -6.04 1.02
N PHE A 661 23.58 -5.71 -0.22
CA PHE A 661 22.49 -4.77 -0.50
C PHE A 661 21.16 -5.49 -0.63
N VAL A 662 20.16 -4.98 0.07
CA VAL A 662 18.80 -5.50 0.06
C VAL A 662 17.87 -4.37 -0.31
N VAL A 663 16.98 -4.61 -1.26
CA VAL A 663 15.92 -3.66 -1.66
C VAL A 663 14.59 -4.23 -1.23
N GLY A 664 13.74 -3.37 -0.69
CA GLY A 664 12.35 -3.70 -0.41
C GLY A 664 11.51 -2.46 -0.24
N SER A 665 10.27 -2.68 0.18
CA SER A 665 9.30 -1.63 0.52
C SER A 665 8.98 -1.67 2.01
N ASN A 666 8.78 -0.52 2.65
CA ASN A 666 8.40 -0.49 4.06
C ASN A 666 7.14 -1.34 4.31
N LYS A 667 7.19 -2.24 5.29
CA LYS A 667 6.09 -3.19 5.57
C LYS A 667 4.89 -2.54 6.24
N TYR A 668 5.14 -1.51 7.04
CA TYR A 668 4.13 -0.68 7.66
C TYR A 668 4.30 0.74 7.13
N GLU A 669 3.26 1.30 6.54
CA GLU A 669 3.39 2.48 5.68
C GLU A 669 3.57 3.80 6.48
N THR A 670 3.77 3.71 7.81
CA THR A 670 4.19 4.81 8.69
C THR A 670 5.71 4.90 8.86
N ASN A 671 6.47 3.92 8.37
CA ASN A 671 7.92 3.90 8.48
C ASN A 671 8.51 4.83 7.41
N SER A 672 9.00 6.00 7.82
CA SER A 672 9.80 6.92 7.00
C SER A 672 11.26 6.48 6.86
N THR A 673 11.55 5.20 7.07
CA THR A 673 12.91 4.67 7.04
C THR A 673 13.44 4.77 5.62
N ILE A 674 14.52 5.53 5.42
CA ILE A 674 15.18 5.72 4.12
C ILE A 674 16.05 4.51 3.80
N ALA A 675 16.93 4.18 4.74
CA ALA A 675 17.70 2.96 4.76
C ALA A 675 17.89 2.55 6.23
N PHE A 676 18.37 1.33 6.44
CA PHE A 676 18.79 0.90 7.77
C PHE A 676 19.78 -0.26 7.68
N VAL A 677 20.50 -0.46 8.78
CA VAL A 677 21.33 -1.64 9.04
C VAL A 677 20.81 -2.36 10.28
N VAL A 678 21.05 -3.67 10.36
CA VAL A 678 20.74 -4.45 11.57
C VAL A 678 22.02 -4.61 12.38
N PRO A 679 22.02 -4.25 13.69
CA PRO A 679 23.17 -4.45 14.56
C PRO A 679 23.65 -5.90 14.56
N ASP A 680 24.97 -6.10 14.60
CA ASP A 680 25.63 -7.42 14.62
C ASP A 680 25.29 -8.34 13.43
N ASP A 681 24.79 -7.80 12.30
CA ASP A 681 24.64 -8.58 11.08
C ASP A 681 26.01 -8.99 10.54
N ALA A 682 26.32 -10.29 10.62
CA ALA A 682 27.59 -10.85 10.15
C ALA A 682 27.84 -10.57 8.66
N GLN A 683 26.78 -10.41 7.87
CA GLN A 683 26.87 -10.06 6.45
C GLN A 683 26.99 -8.54 6.21
N LYS A 684 26.84 -7.70 7.24
CA LYS A 684 26.89 -6.23 7.15
C LYS A 684 25.96 -5.70 6.07
N ARG A 685 24.70 -6.18 6.03
CA ARG A 685 23.73 -5.79 5.01
C ARG A 685 23.20 -4.39 5.25
N VAL A 686 22.93 -3.70 4.15
CA VAL A 686 22.24 -2.41 4.09
C VAL A 686 20.91 -2.62 3.37
N TYR A 687 19.83 -2.18 4.01
CA TYR A 687 18.47 -2.30 3.51
C TYR A 687 18.01 -0.95 2.98
N PHE A 688 17.66 -0.89 1.69
CA PHE A 688 17.13 0.30 1.03
C PHE A 688 15.63 0.18 0.85
N THR A 689 14.91 1.24 1.19
CA THR A 689 13.47 1.36 0.99
C THR A 689 13.16 2.22 -0.22
N GLU A 690 11.88 2.37 -0.54
CA GLU A 690 11.38 3.33 -1.52
C GLU A 690 11.90 4.76 -1.31
N MET A 691 12.08 5.20 -0.07
CA MET A 691 12.50 6.57 0.28
C MET A 691 13.99 6.83 -0.03
N PHE A 692 14.82 5.78 -0.14
CA PHE A 692 16.18 5.92 -0.66
C PHE A 692 16.16 6.26 -2.16
N PHE A 693 15.22 5.68 -2.91
CA PHE A 693 15.13 5.90 -4.35
C PHE A 693 14.40 7.20 -4.70
N ASP A 694 13.49 7.67 -3.86
CA ASP A 694 12.85 8.97 -3.97
C ASP A 694 13.12 9.82 -2.72
N PRO A 695 14.23 10.59 -2.67
CA PRO A 695 14.58 11.40 -1.50
C PRO A 695 13.64 12.58 -1.24
N GLN A 696 12.77 12.90 -2.21
CA GLN A 696 11.80 14.00 -2.14
C GLN A 696 12.44 15.38 -1.87
N LEU A 697 13.48 15.75 -2.62
CA LEU A 697 14.17 17.03 -2.48
C LEU A 697 14.08 17.90 -3.76
N ASP A 698 13.12 17.62 -4.63
CA ASP A 698 12.96 18.24 -5.94
C ASP A 698 12.87 19.77 -5.89
N TRP A 699 12.35 20.36 -4.80
CA TRP A 699 12.23 21.80 -4.67
C TRP A 699 13.59 22.51 -4.68
N TYR A 700 14.66 21.86 -4.21
CA TYR A 700 16.00 22.43 -4.26
C TYR A 700 16.46 22.63 -5.70
N LYS A 701 16.09 21.75 -6.65
CA LYS A 701 16.53 21.80 -8.06
C LYS A 701 16.19 23.12 -8.75
N SER A 702 15.23 23.88 -8.20
CA SER A 702 14.80 25.18 -8.72
C SER A 702 15.59 26.39 -8.17
N CYS A 703 16.40 26.20 -7.13
CA CYS A 703 17.07 27.28 -6.41
C CYS A 703 18.56 27.03 -6.16
N LEU A 704 19.25 26.34 -7.08
CA LEU A 704 20.70 26.12 -7.00
C LEU A 704 21.46 27.11 -7.90
N THR A 705 22.65 27.52 -7.47
CA THR A 705 23.54 28.43 -8.20
C THR A 705 24.27 27.75 -9.35
N GLU A 706 24.41 26.42 -9.31
CA GLU A 706 25.11 25.60 -10.30
C GLU A 706 24.46 24.21 -10.45
N PRO A 707 24.75 23.47 -11.54
CA PRO A 707 24.26 22.11 -11.71
C PRO A 707 24.75 21.18 -10.61
N PHE A 708 23.83 20.65 -9.81
CA PHE A 708 24.12 19.72 -8.71
C PHE A 708 23.01 18.66 -8.63
N ASP A 709 23.41 17.39 -8.59
CA ASP A 709 22.46 16.28 -8.47
C ASP A 709 22.07 16.06 -7.01
N VAL A 710 20.96 16.71 -6.64
CA VAL A 710 20.39 16.67 -5.28
C VAL A 710 20.08 15.24 -4.84
N ASP A 711 19.55 14.42 -5.76
CA ASP A 711 19.05 13.10 -5.40
C ASP A 711 20.20 12.11 -5.24
N ASP A 712 21.21 12.17 -6.11
CA ASP A 712 22.43 11.35 -5.97
C ASP A 712 23.20 11.75 -4.71
N HIS A 713 23.29 13.04 -4.39
CA HIS A 713 23.88 13.50 -3.14
C HIS A 713 23.13 12.94 -1.91
N ALA A 714 21.80 13.03 -1.91
CA ALA A 714 20.97 12.52 -0.81
C ALA A 714 21.16 11.01 -0.60
N ARG A 715 21.21 10.24 -1.68
CA ARG A 715 21.49 8.80 -1.64
C ARG A 715 22.90 8.49 -1.15
N ALA A 716 23.90 9.24 -1.62
CA ALA A 716 25.29 9.06 -1.21
C ALA A 716 25.47 9.36 0.29
N ALA A 717 24.90 10.47 0.78
CA ALA A 717 24.92 10.83 2.19
C ALA A 717 24.24 9.76 3.05
N THR A 718 23.09 9.25 2.62
CA THR A 718 22.39 8.15 3.30
C THR A 718 23.24 6.87 3.33
N LEU A 719 23.92 6.52 2.23
CA LEU A 719 24.80 5.35 2.21
C LEU A 719 25.99 5.50 3.18
N ILE A 720 26.59 6.69 3.26
CA ILE A 720 27.67 7.00 4.19
C ILE A 720 27.17 6.93 5.64
N HIS A 721 25.95 7.42 5.90
CA HIS A 721 25.29 7.31 7.20
C HIS A 721 25.16 5.84 7.63
N GLU A 722 24.59 4.98 6.79
CA GLU A 722 24.46 3.54 7.10
C GLU A 722 25.81 2.84 7.29
N PHE A 723 26.82 3.20 6.49
CA PHE A 723 28.17 2.67 6.64
C PHE A 723 28.81 3.12 7.96
N SER A 724 28.47 4.30 8.48
CA SER A 724 29.00 4.78 9.75
C SER A 724 28.56 3.90 10.92
N HIS A 725 27.33 3.37 10.89
CA HIS A 725 26.85 2.40 11.89
C HIS A 725 27.67 1.11 11.82
N ILE A 726 27.95 0.60 10.62
CA ILE A 726 28.64 -0.68 10.41
C ILE A 726 30.13 -0.60 10.77
N PHE A 727 30.82 0.45 10.34
CA PHE A 727 32.30 0.50 10.36
C PHE A 727 32.87 1.36 11.49
N SER A 728 32.07 2.26 12.07
CA SER A 728 32.47 3.13 13.17
C SER A 728 31.54 3.07 14.39
N ASN A 729 30.56 2.17 14.38
CA ASN A 729 29.60 1.95 15.47
C ASN A 729 28.88 3.22 15.92
N THR A 730 28.59 4.15 15.01
CA THR A 730 27.84 5.38 15.32
C THR A 730 26.40 5.05 15.73
N VAL A 731 25.70 6.01 16.33
CA VAL A 731 24.28 5.94 16.69
C VAL A 731 23.55 7.20 16.23
N ASP A 732 22.21 7.17 16.22
CA ASP A 732 21.39 8.32 15.81
C ASP A 732 21.06 9.23 16.99
N ILE A 733 21.98 10.13 17.31
CA ILE A 733 21.83 11.12 18.39
C ILE A 733 20.93 12.27 17.94
N ALA A 734 21.22 12.83 16.77
CA ALA A 734 20.55 14.01 16.23
C ALA A 734 20.53 13.99 14.69
N THR A 735 19.53 14.62 14.09
CA THR A 735 19.38 14.73 12.64
C THR A 735 19.88 16.09 12.16
N LEU A 736 20.91 16.09 11.32
CA LEU A 736 21.48 17.26 10.64
C LEU A 736 20.98 17.38 9.19
N GLU A 737 20.22 16.40 8.71
CA GLU A 737 19.73 16.35 7.32
C GLU A 737 20.91 16.41 6.33
N ALA A 738 21.93 15.57 6.54
CA ALA A 738 23.15 15.51 5.72
C ALA A 738 22.89 15.26 4.22
N ARG A 739 21.68 14.78 3.90
CA ARG A 739 21.16 14.54 2.55
C ARG A 739 20.77 15.80 1.77
N ARG A 740 20.64 16.96 2.45
CA ARG A 740 20.28 18.24 1.80
C ARG A 740 21.49 18.81 1.05
N PRO A 741 21.30 19.52 -0.08
CA PRO A 741 22.40 20.14 -0.82
C PRO A 741 23.26 21.06 0.05
N PHE A 742 24.52 21.25 -0.35
CA PHE A 742 25.44 22.17 0.31
C PHE A 742 24.86 23.60 0.32
N THR A 743 24.85 24.23 1.50
CA THR A 743 24.12 25.49 1.72
C THR A 743 24.67 26.66 0.88
N ASP A 744 25.93 26.60 0.47
CA ASP A 744 26.54 27.58 -0.42
C ASP A 744 26.05 27.48 -1.87
N LEU A 745 25.48 26.34 -2.27
CA LEU A 745 24.88 26.15 -3.60
C LEU A 745 23.47 26.71 -3.70
N ILE A 746 22.84 27.13 -2.59
CA ILE A 746 21.47 27.65 -2.60
C ILE A 746 21.49 29.13 -3.03
N ALA A 747 20.81 29.42 -4.13
CA ALA A 747 20.74 30.76 -4.73
C ALA A 747 19.95 31.73 -3.86
N THR A 748 20.57 32.84 -3.46
CA THR A 748 19.94 33.90 -2.64
C THR A 748 19.32 35.02 -3.47
N VAL A 749 19.28 34.86 -4.80
CA VAL A 749 18.76 35.87 -5.74
C VAL A 749 17.22 35.94 -5.70
N ILE A 750 16.57 34.88 -5.23
CA ILE A 750 15.11 34.78 -5.07
C ILE A 750 14.76 34.61 -3.59
N SER A 751 13.66 35.21 -3.13
CA SER A 751 13.24 35.17 -1.72
C SER A 751 13.08 33.74 -1.18
N PHE A 752 12.57 32.84 -2.01
CA PHE A 752 12.46 31.41 -1.70
C PHE A 752 13.82 30.79 -1.36
N GLY A 753 14.83 30.98 -2.22
CA GLY A 753 16.16 30.43 -2.00
C GLY A 753 16.87 31.02 -0.77
N THR A 754 16.68 32.32 -0.49
CA THR A 754 17.18 32.94 0.74
C THR A 754 16.54 32.32 1.98
N GLN A 755 15.22 32.11 1.99
CA GLN A 755 14.51 31.48 3.11
C GLN A 755 14.94 30.02 3.29
N THR A 756 15.04 29.25 2.20
CA THR A 756 15.49 27.85 2.23
C THR A 756 16.90 27.74 2.78
N LYS A 757 17.82 28.60 2.33
CA LYS A 757 19.20 28.63 2.82
C LYS A 757 19.25 28.93 4.32
N GLN A 758 18.56 29.98 4.77
CA GLN A 758 18.55 30.37 6.19
C GLN A 758 17.96 29.25 7.06
N THR A 759 16.80 28.71 6.67
CA THR A 759 16.13 27.63 7.42
C THR A 759 17.02 26.39 7.54
N GLN A 760 17.73 26.02 6.47
CA GLN A 760 18.66 24.89 6.51
C GLN A 760 19.88 25.18 7.39
N GLN A 761 20.45 26.39 7.32
CA GLN A 761 21.58 26.78 8.15
C GLN A 761 21.21 26.78 9.63
N ASP A 762 20.07 27.38 9.99
CA ASP A 762 19.56 27.42 11.36
C ASP A 762 19.32 26.00 11.88
N PHE A 763 18.62 25.16 11.09
CA PHE A 763 18.36 23.77 11.45
C PHE A 763 19.66 22.98 11.69
N GLN A 764 20.63 23.07 10.77
CA GLN A 764 21.91 22.35 10.89
C GLN A 764 22.74 22.85 12.06
N ARG A 765 22.70 24.16 12.32
CA ARG A 765 23.40 24.80 13.42
C ARG A 765 22.79 24.42 14.77
N GLU A 766 21.48 24.37 14.89
CA GLU A 766 20.78 24.06 16.13
C GLU A 766 20.66 22.54 16.39
N ALA A 767 21.00 21.66 15.44
CA ALA A 767 20.81 20.22 15.58
C ALA A 767 21.71 19.54 16.65
N LEU A 768 23.02 19.81 16.64
CA LEU A 768 23.99 19.20 17.58
C LEU A 768 25.25 20.07 17.75
N SER A 769 25.08 21.26 18.33
CA SER A 769 26.15 22.25 18.53
C SER A 769 25.95 23.02 19.85
N LEU A 770 26.79 24.02 20.13
CA LEU A 770 26.57 24.97 21.23
C LEU A 770 25.29 25.80 21.08
N GLU A 771 24.74 25.92 19.88
CA GLU A 771 23.49 26.63 19.62
C GLU A 771 22.24 25.75 19.75
N THR A 772 22.41 24.43 19.97
CA THR A 772 21.28 23.54 20.26
C THR A 772 20.57 23.97 21.53
N PRO A 773 19.24 24.23 21.49
CA PRO A 773 18.48 24.54 22.69
C PRO A 773 18.61 23.40 23.72
N ARG A 774 18.86 23.75 24.98
CA ARG A 774 19.28 22.78 26.00
C ARG A 774 18.27 21.65 26.20
N GLU A 775 16.99 21.97 26.17
CA GLU A 775 15.86 21.04 26.33
C GLU A 775 15.72 20.06 25.16
N GLU A 776 16.19 20.42 23.97
CA GLU A 776 16.15 19.59 22.75
C GLU A 776 17.37 18.65 22.69
N LEU A 777 18.49 19.08 23.25
CA LEU A 777 19.72 18.31 23.28
C LEU A 777 19.52 16.96 23.99
N PHE A 778 19.82 15.87 23.28
CA PHE A 778 19.62 14.49 23.75
C PHE A 778 18.19 14.18 24.18
N ALA A 779 17.21 14.81 23.52
CA ALA A 779 15.80 14.60 23.79
C ALA A 779 15.00 14.42 22.49
N ARG A 780 13.79 13.90 22.64
CA ARG A 780 12.75 13.98 21.60
C ARG A 780 11.48 14.55 22.19
N TRP A 781 10.78 15.33 21.40
CA TRP A 781 9.48 15.86 21.78
C TRP A 781 8.48 14.72 21.97
N ASN A 782 7.83 14.66 23.13
CA ASN A 782 6.73 13.73 23.38
C ASN A 782 5.41 14.49 23.34
N GLU A 783 4.58 14.19 22.35
CA GLU A 783 3.32 14.89 22.15
C GLU A 783 2.25 14.55 23.20
N THR A 784 2.30 13.38 23.83
CA THR A 784 1.32 13.03 24.88
C THR A 784 1.58 13.82 26.16
N LEU A 785 2.85 14.02 26.50
CA LEU A 785 3.28 14.76 27.68
C LEU A 785 3.50 16.26 27.41
N GLN A 786 3.49 16.69 26.14
CA GLN A 786 3.82 18.05 25.71
C GLN A 786 5.16 18.52 26.30
N SER A 787 6.16 17.63 26.26
CA SER A 787 7.46 17.89 26.86
C SER A 787 8.58 17.17 26.10
N TRP A 788 9.78 17.73 26.14
CA TRP A 788 10.99 17.03 25.71
C TRP A 788 11.31 15.88 26.68
N ILE A 789 11.47 14.67 26.15
CA ILE A 789 11.85 13.48 26.90
C ILE A 789 13.25 13.06 26.49
N SER A 790 14.10 12.83 27.49
CA SER A 790 15.46 12.36 27.29
C SER A 790 15.51 11.01 26.55
N LEU A 791 16.48 10.85 25.65
CA LEU A 791 16.62 9.66 24.80
C LEU A 791 16.75 8.34 25.60
N ASP A 792 17.35 8.39 26.80
CA ASP A 792 17.51 7.25 27.70
C ASP A 792 16.20 6.77 28.34
N SER A 793 15.14 7.58 28.27
CA SER A 793 13.81 7.29 28.81
C SER A 793 12.80 6.85 27.74
N ILE A 794 13.22 6.75 26.47
CA ILE A 794 12.35 6.39 25.35
C ILE A 794 12.58 4.91 25.00
N GLU A 795 11.49 4.14 24.97
CA GLU A 795 11.51 2.72 24.60
C GLU A 795 12.10 2.53 23.19
N GLY A 796 13.16 1.73 23.09
CA GLY A 796 13.88 1.52 21.84
C GLY A 796 14.90 2.61 21.49
N LEU A 797 15.27 3.50 22.41
CA LEU A 797 16.41 4.43 22.27
C LEU A 797 17.35 4.38 23.49
N GLU A 798 17.17 3.43 24.40
CA GLU A 798 17.96 3.30 25.63
C GLU A 798 19.44 3.06 25.34
N HIS A 799 19.75 2.41 24.22
CA HIS A 799 21.12 2.20 23.76
C HIS A 799 21.80 3.52 23.35
N VAL A 800 21.09 4.44 22.68
CA VAL A 800 21.60 5.78 22.34
C VAL A 800 21.87 6.56 23.62
N GLY A 801 20.92 6.54 24.56
CA GLY A 801 21.08 7.19 25.86
C GLY A 801 22.30 6.66 26.64
N LYS A 802 22.49 5.34 26.67
CA LYS A 802 23.67 4.70 27.28
C LYS A 802 24.98 5.11 26.60
N ASP A 803 24.98 5.20 25.28
CA ASP A 803 26.16 5.62 24.52
C ASP A 803 26.52 7.09 24.79
N ILE A 804 25.53 7.98 24.90
CA ILE A 804 25.75 9.39 25.29
C ILE A 804 26.36 9.47 26.70
N LEU A 805 25.77 8.78 27.68
CA LEU A 805 26.27 8.78 29.06
C LEU A 805 27.68 8.19 29.17
N LYS A 806 27.95 7.11 28.42
CA LYS A 806 29.28 6.49 28.36
C LYS A 806 30.31 7.42 27.72
N THR A 807 29.96 8.07 26.60
CA THR A 807 30.86 8.96 25.87
C THR A 807 31.16 10.23 26.68
N THR A 808 30.16 10.80 27.34
CA THR A 808 30.32 11.96 28.22
C THR A 808 30.88 11.64 29.60
N SER A 809 30.99 10.35 29.97
CA SER A 809 31.31 9.90 31.34
C SER A 809 30.41 10.51 32.42
N CYS A 810 29.16 10.83 32.07
CA CYS A 810 28.16 11.42 32.97
C CYS A 810 27.21 10.35 33.51
N LYS A 811 26.59 10.61 34.68
CA LYS A 811 25.64 9.66 35.29
C LYS A 811 24.20 9.93 34.87
N THR A 812 23.89 11.17 34.49
CA THR A 812 22.54 11.59 34.10
C THR A 812 22.56 12.36 32.79
N MET A 813 21.42 12.37 32.07
CA MET A 813 21.31 13.10 30.80
C MET A 813 21.47 14.61 30.98
N ASP A 814 21.06 15.15 32.13
CA ASP A 814 21.25 16.58 32.43
C ASP A 814 22.71 16.96 32.65
N GLU A 815 23.49 16.11 33.30
CA GLU A 815 24.95 16.28 33.39
C GLU A 815 25.58 16.23 31.99
N ALA A 816 25.14 15.30 31.14
CA ALA A 816 25.63 15.18 29.77
C ALA A 816 25.32 16.45 28.93
N ARG A 817 24.10 16.99 29.02
CA ARG A 817 23.73 18.27 28.37
C ARG A 817 24.62 19.42 28.82
N ASN A 818 24.82 19.57 30.13
CA ASN A 818 25.66 20.63 30.69
C ASN A 818 27.13 20.48 30.27
N ALA A 819 27.62 19.24 30.16
CA ALA A 819 28.96 18.96 29.70
C ALA A 819 29.15 19.28 28.22
N PHE A 820 28.17 18.93 27.37
CA PHE A 820 28.19 19.19 25.93
C PHE A 820 28.13 20.70 25.60
N LEU A 821 27.24 21.44 26.28
CA LEU A 821 27.06 22.89 26.10
C LEU A 821 28.15 23.73 26.79
N ASN A 822 29.15 23.12 27.42
CA ASN A 822 30.27 23.86 27.99
C ASN A 822 31.26 24.24 26.88
N PRO A 823 31.50 25.54 26.60
CA PRO A 823 32.41 25.96 25.54
C PRO A 823 33.84 25.45 25.74
N ARG A 824 34.26 25.24 27.00
CA ARG A 824 35.61 24.76 27.36
C ARG A 824 35.81 23.26 27.16
N LYS A 825 34.75 22.49 26.87
CA LYS A 825 34.80 21.02 26.71
C LYS A 825 34.71 20.59 25.24
N VAL A 826 35.51 21.21 24.37
CA VAL A 826 35.54 20.92 22.93
C VAL A 826 35.78 19.44 22.67
N ASP A 827 36.73 18.80 23.37
CA ASP A 827 37.05 17.38 23.19
C ASP A 827 35.84 16.46 23.39
N LEU A 828 35.06 16.69 24.46
CA LEU A 828 33.88 15.88 24.79
C LEU A 828 32.75 16.12 23.78
N ARG A 829 32.55 17.39 23.37
CA ARG A 829 31.57 17.73 22.33
C ARG A 829 31.93 17.07 21.00
N ALA A 830 33.21 17.11 20.61
CA ALA A 830 33.70 16.44 19.42
C ALA A 830 33.48 14.92 19.48
N ASP A 831 33.70 14.27 20.64
CA ASP A 831 33.42 12.84 20.82
C ASP A 831 31.94 12.50 20.60
N ILE A 832 31.02 13.36 21.05
CA ILE A 832 29.57 13.19 20.84
C ILE A 832 29.17 13.43 19.39
N ILE A 833 29.64 14.53 18.77
CA ILE A 833 29.35 14.83 17.36
C ILE A 833 29.87 13.70 16.47
N LEU A 834 31.07 13.20 16.72
CA LEU A 834 31.64 12.08 15.98
C LEU A 834 31.00 10.71 16.31
N ARG A 835 30.15 10.64 17.34
CA ARG A 835 29.34 9.45 17.65
C ARG A 835 28.02 9.43 16.88
N ASN A 836 27.59 10.56 16.33
CA ASN A 836 26.35 10.70 15.59
C ASN A 836 26.51 10.34 14.10
N ALA A 837 25.71 9.39 13.60
CA ALA A 837 25.83 8.91 12.22
C ALA A 837 25.61 10.01 11.17
N ASP A 838 24.58 10.84 11.37
CA ASP A 838 24.24 11.92 10.43
C ASP A 838 25.30 13.04 10.42
N SER A 839 25.92 13.32 11.57
CA SER A 839 27.07 14.22 11.66
C SER A 839 28.28 13.69 10.88
N ILE A 840 28.54 12.39 10.92
CA ILE A 840 29.62 11.77 10.13
C ILE A 840 29.33 11.80 8.64
N ALA A 841 28.08 11.56 8.22
CA ALA A 841 27.67 11.69 6.83
C ALA A 841 27.88 13.13 6.33
N HIS A 842 27.42 14.13 7.09
CA HIS A 842 27.61 15.54 6.74
C HIS A 842 29.11 15.91 6.65
N LEU A 843 29.90 15.48 7.64
CA LEU A 843 31.34 15.71 7.69
C LEU A 843 32.07 15.13 6.47
N ILE A 844 31.81 13.87 6.09
CA ILE A 844 32.45 13.22 4.94
C ILE A 844 31.99 13.86 3.63
N CYS A 845 30.71 14.21 3.49
CA CYS A 845 30.20 14.90 2.31
C CYS A 845 30.86 16.27 2.14
N GLU A 846 30.90 17.11 3.17
CA GLU A 846 31.50 18.45 3.11
C GLU A 846 33.03 18.39 2.93
N MET A 847 33.71 17.49 3.64
CA MET A 847 35.15 17.28 3.46
C MET A 847 35.47 16.79 2.05
N GLY A 848 34.64 15.92 1.50
CA GLY A 848 34.87 15.22 0.25
C GLY A 848 34.32 15.90 -1.01
N ARG A 849 33.52 16.97 -0.87
CA ARG A 849 32.82 17.59 -1.99
C ARG A 849 33.73 18.09 -3.12
N GLN A 850 34.97 18.43 -2.79
CA GLN A 850 36.01 18.84 -3.73
C GLN A 850 37.41 18.57 -3.14
N LEU A 851 38.44 18.49 -3.99
CA LEU A 851 39.83 18.46 -3.54
C LEU A 851 40.27 19.88 -3.15
N ASP A 852 40.83 20.03 -1.96
CA ASP A 852 41.40 21.30 -1.52
C ASP A 852 42.79 21.52 -2.14
N PRO A 853 43.15 22.78 -2.46
CA PRO A 853 44.44 23.09 -3.06
C PRO A 853 45.60 22.76 -2.12
N VAL A 854 46.65 22.12 -2.66
CA VAL A 854 47.84 21.75 -1.89
C VAL A 854 48.48 23.02 -1.31
N PRO A 855 48.74 23.09 0.01
CA PRO A 855 49.41 24.22 0.62
C PRO A 855 50.74 24.55 -0.06
N ALA A 856 50.95 25.83 -0.39
CA ALA A 856 52.26 26.29 -0.85
C ALA A 856 53.30 26.06 0.27
N PRO A 857 54.51 25.56 -0.03
CA PRO A 857 55.56 25.45 0.97
C PRO A 857 55.86 26.84 1.55
N PRO A 858 56.14 26.96 2.86
CA PRO A 858 56.50 28.24 3.44
C PRO A 858 57.70 28.80 2.68
N THR A 859 57.56 30.01 2.12
CA THR A 859 58.69 30.77 1.58
C THR A 859 59.74 30.92 2.66
N ALA A 860 60.93 30.34 2.39
CA ALA A 860 62.09 30.33 3.27
C ALA A 860 62.66 31.74 3.49
#